data_AF-A0A959C1E2-F1
#
_entry.id   AF-A0A959C1E2-F1
#
_cell.length_a   1.000
_cell.length_b   1.000
_cell.length_c   1.000
_cell.angle_alpha   90.00
_cell.angle_beta   90.00
_cell.angle_gamma   90.00
#
_symmetry.space_group_name_H-M   'P 1'
#
loop_
_entity.id
_entity.type
_entity.pdbx_description
1 polymer ?
#
loop_
_entity_poly.entity_id
_entity_poly.type
_entity_poly.pdbx_seq_one_letter_code
_entity_poly.pdbx_strand_id
1 'polypeptide(L)'
;MSTTDLGPSFVTNPGPFNWTYPAGLTFSCNPCQVVATVTASTPGAYPVSVSFGGGSISYLLTFGADDTDGDSYNDCDDCNDNSPIEKPGQVWYKDSDGDGFAETGAASITQCARPIGYKAQFELIATTGDCNDGNAAVNPYANEVCDGVDNNCNGFTDEGLIGTYYRDADNDGYGNPAMSQQGCSIPPGYVSNSSDCNDNSAVEKPGQVWYKDSDGDGYAQTGAASITQCARPAGYKAQIELTATTGDCNDGNAAINPGASEVCDNIDNNCNGSTDEGLIGAYYRDADNDGYGNPAMSQQGCSAPPGYVSNNTDCNDNSAIEKPGQIWYKDSDNDGYAETGAASITQCARPAGYKAQIELTATTGDCNDGNAAINPGAPEVCDNLDNNCNTAIDDGINCCPSSNILYVNDDAPGANDGSSWTDAFTGLQDALALAGRCPSVTEIWVAAGTYKPTSGTDRNAAFVMKDGVAIYGGFNGTETQLSQRDWVANVAILSGDIGIPGNNADNTFSVIRSFGIGNSSILDGFTVTQANATPASGDLLGGGIYNEGSSPVIRNCIFSNNTGSYVNAGVLNVASGTPTIINCIFINNVGSIYSSGIFNFTNTGCSITNCTFYGNQSAILNQSVDLLLVSNSILWGNNNQINNITTPATLSVSNSIIQGSFPGTGNLNKDPLFVDPANGDFHLQLCSPAIDAGDDNAN
;
A
#
# COMPACT_ATOMS: atom_id res chain seq x y z
N MET A 1 -73.78 -3.54 13.25
CA MET A 1 -72.65 -3.82 12.34
C MET A 1 -71.55 -2.84 12.67
N SER A 2 -70.45 -3.32 13.22
CA SER A 2 -69.22 -2.55 13.49
C SER A 2 -68.24 -2.72 12.33
N THR A 3 -67.14 -1.96 12.36
CA THR A 3 -66.27 -1.77 11.21
C THR A 3 -64.81 -1.75 11.62
N THR A 4 -64.18 -2.89 11.44
CA THR A 4 -62.79 -3.22 11.77
C THR A 4 -62.29 -4.16 10.67
N ASP A 5 -61.03 -3.99 10.26
CA ASP A 5 -60.31 -4.83 9.28
C ASP A 5 -60.88 -4.81 7.84
N LEU A 6 -60.28 -4.16 6.83
CA LEU A 6 -58.97 -3.50 6.72
C LEU A 6 -59.00 -2.30 5.77
N GLY A 7 -57.96 -1.46 5.83
CA GLY A 7 -57.75 -0.34 4.91
C GLY A 7 -57.40 -0.79 3.47
N PRO A 8 -57.72 0.03 2.46
CA PRO A 8 -57.43 -0.29 1.06
C PRO A 8 -55.93 -0.28 0.79
N SER A 9 -55.46 -1.24 -0.01
CA SER A 9 -54.09 -1.28 -0.51
C SER A 9 -53.91 -0.30 -1.67
N PHE A 10 -52.88 0.57 -1.59
CA PHE A 10 -52.48 1.55 -2.61
C PHE A 10 -53.50 2.69 -2.87
N VAL A 11 -53.14 3.88 -3.36
CA VAL A 11 -51.90 4.36 -4.01
C VAL A 11 -51.33 5.61 -3.33
N THR A 12 -50.03 5.85 -3.51
CA THR A 12 -49.18 6.92 -2.94
C THR A 12 -49.48 8.36 -3.42
N ASN A 13 -49.68 9.30 -2.48
CA ASN A 13 -48.87 10.54 -2.34
C ASN A 13 -49.35 11.37 -1.11
N PRO A 14 -48.50 12.20 -0.46
CA PRO A 14 -48.85 12.89 0.78
C PRO A 14 -49.56 14.25 0.57
N GLY A 15 -50.68 14.47 1.27
CA GLY A 15 -51.39 15.76 1.37
C GLY A 15 -52.56 15.70 2.38
N PRO A 16 -52.86 16.78 3.13
CA PRO A 16 -53.83 16.74 4.25
C PRO A 16 -55.29 17.04 3.88
N PHE A 17 -56.24 16.52 4.68
CA PHE A 17 -57.70 16.76 4.61
C PHE A 17 -58.24 17.25 5.98
N ASN A 18 -59.44 17.87 6.00
CA ASN A 18 -60.12 18.37 7.21
C ASN A 18 -61.63 18.04 7.23
N TRP A 19 -62.23 17.90 8.41
CA TRP A 19 -63.66 17.59 8.67
C TRP A 19 -64.23 18.47 9.80
N THR A 20 -65.56 18.55 9.94
CA THR A 20 -66.24 19.33 10.99
C THR A 20 -67.54 18.67 11.47
N TYR A 21 -67.83 18.67 12.78
CA TYR A 21 -69.03 18.05 13.38
C TYR A 21 -69.63 18.89 14.54
N PRO A 22 -70.95 18.76 14.85
CA PRO A 22 -71.57 19.34 16.04
C PRO A 22 -71.14 18.66 17.35
N ALA A 23 -71.24 19.38 18.47
CA ALA A 23 -70.83 18.89 19.78
C ALA A 23 -71.68 17.70 20.29
N GLY A 24 -71.02 16.68 20.85
CA GLY A 24 -71.64 15.47 21.43
C GLY A 24 -71.31 14.17 20.70
N LEU A 25 -70.76 14.24 19.48
CA LEU A 25 -70.29 13.08 18.71
C LEU A 25 -68.77 13.17 18.49
N THR A 26 -68.10 12.01 18.49
CA THR A 26 -66.63 11.90 18.36
C THR A 26 -66.25 10.93 17.24
N PHE A 27 -65.07 11.15 16.65
CA PHE A 27 -64.62 10.47 15.43
C PHE A 27 -63.08 10.36 15.44
N SER A 28 -62.52 9.29 14.89
CA SER A 28 -61.08 9.09 14.72
C SER A 28 -60.76 8.37 13.40
N CYS A 29 -59.50 8.45 12.98
CA CYS A 29 -58.91 7.84 11.78
C CYS A 29 -57.39 7.80 12.04
N ASN A 30 -56.74 6.63 12.02
CA ASN A 30 -55.44 6.44 12.71
C ASN A 30 -54.25 5.98 11.82
N PRO A 31 -53.64 6.88 11.04
CA PRO A 31 -54.34 7.82 10.15
C PRO A 31 -55.28 7.10 9.16
N CYS A 32 -55.30 5.75 9.20
CA CYS A 32 -56.14 4.82 8.46
C CYS A 32 -57.63 4.81 8.88
N GLN A 33 -58.50 4.60 7.88
CA GLN A 33 -59.94 4.24 7.91
C GLN A 33 -60.93 5.11 8.73
N VAL A 34 -62.09 5.41 8.11
CA VAL A 34 -63.16 6.28 8.64
C VAL A 34 -64.50 5.55 8.65
N VAL A 35 -65.10 5.28 9.82
CA VAL A 35 -66.52 4.86 10.01
C VAL A 35 -67.06 5.32 11.40
N ALA A 36 -68.39 5.32 11.63
CA ALA A 36 -69.05 5.90 12.82
C ALA A 36 -70.31 5.15 13.35
N THR A 37 -70.75 5.51 14.58
CA THR A 37 -71.91 4.95 15.32
C THR A 37 -72.60 6.04 16.18
N VAL A 38 -73.91 5.92 16.51
CA VAL A 38 -74.73 6.90 17.28
C VAL A 38 -75.78 6.22 18.21
N THR A 39 -76.17 6.86 19.33
CA THR A 39 -77.20 6.37 20.31
C THR A 39 -78.07 7.52 20.89
N ALA A 40 -79.21 7.19 21.55
CA ALA A 40 -80.16 8.14 22.16
C ALA A 40 -80.85 7.55 23.43
N SER A 41 -81.51 8.38 24.25
CA SER A 41 -81.88 8.04 25.65
C SER A 41 -83.36 8.10 26.06
N THR A 42 -84.29 8.49 25.18
CA THR A 42 -85.75 8.48 25.46
C THR A 42 -86.56 8.12 24.19
N PRO A 43 -87.81 7.63 24.30
CA PRO A 43 -88.68 7.43 23.15
C PRO A 43 -88.94 8.75 22.37
N GLY A 44 -88.51 8.81 21.11
CA GLY A 44 -88.49 10.03 20.28
C GLY A 44 -87.81 9.84 18.91
N ALA A 45 -87.50 10.92 18.19
CA ALA A 45 -86.91 10.89 16.84
C ALA A 45 -85.91 12.05 16.56
N TYR A 46 -84.85 11.82 15.74
CA TYR A 46 -83.62 12.64 15.70
C TYR A 46 -82.82 12.60 14.34
N PRO A 47 -82.22 13.72 13.82
CA PRO A 47 -81.49 13.79 12.51
C PRO A 47 -79.98 14.19 12.51
N VAL A 48 -79.22 14.00 11.39
CA VAL A 48 -77.72 14.11 11.24
C VAL A 48 -77.24 14.54 9.80
N SER A 49 -75.99 15.05 9.58
CA SER A 49 -75.41 15.39 8.23
C SER A 49 -73.85 15.45 8.08
N VAL A 50 -73.29 15.48 6.84
CA VAL A 50 -71.84 15.39 6.42
C VAL A 50 -71.54 16.12 5.08
N SER A 51 -70.31 16.63 4.86
CA SER A 51 -69.90 17.32 3.60
C SER A 51 -68.43 17.10 3.17
N PHE A 52 -68.17 17.18 1.86
CA PHE A 52 -66.83 17.38 1.26
C PHE A 52 -66.80 18.78 0.62
N GLY A 53 -66.20 18.94 -0.55
CA GLY A 53 -66.88 19.79 -1.54
C GLY A 53 -68.28 19.25 -1.98
N GLY A 54 -69.21 18.75 -1.06
CA GLY A 54 -70.49 17.87 -1.18
C GLY A 54 -71.53 17.72 0.05
N GLY A 55 -72.50 16.73 0.16
CA GLY A 55 -73.75 16.70 1.10
C GLY A 55 -74.41 15.38 1.76
N SER A 56 -75.71 15.32 2.25
CA SER A 56 -76.26 14.47 3.42
C SER A 56 -77.80 13.94 3.55
N ILE A 57 -78.27 13.15 4.61
CA ILE A 57 -79.66 12.49 4.86
C ILE A 57 -80.10 12.00 6.36
N SER A 58 -81.37 11.53 6.71
CA SER A 58 -81.91 11.12 8.12
C SER A 58 -83.29 10.26 8.32
N TYR A 59 -83.74 9.76 9.55
CA TYR A 59 -84.76 8.62 9.85
C TYR A 59 -85.65 8.57 11.22
N LEU A 60 -86.69 7.65 11.47
CA LEU A 60 -87.71 7.56 12.67
C LEU A 60 -88.44 6.15 13.06
N LEU A 61 -89.11 5.87 14.27
CA LEU A 61 -89.79 4.55 14.81
C LEU A 61 -90.91 4.56 16.00
N THR A 62 -91.79 3.49 16.32
CA THR A 62 -92.67 3.20 17.62
C THR A 62 -93.72 1.92 17.71
N PHE A 63 -94.28 1.37 18.87
CA PHE A 63 -95.42 0.28 19.06
C PHE A 63 -96.09 -0.11 20.52
N GLY A 64 -96.96 -1.21 20.79
CA GLY A 64 -97.83 -1.59 22.04
C GLY A 64 -98.47 -3.09 22.33
N ALA A 65 -99.39 -3.42 23.36
CA ALA A 65 -99.90 -4.82 23.87
C ALA A 65 -101.29 -5.08 24.75
N ASP A 66 -101.65 -6.29 25.38
CA ASP A 66 -103.04 -6.97 25.72
C ASP A 66 -103.51 -7.69 27.16
N ASP A 67 -104.38 -8.82 27.31
CA ASP A 67 -105.47 -9.22 28.42
C ASP A 67 -105.72 -10.74 29.10
N THR A 68 -106.79 -11.16 29.95
CA THR A 68 -106.96 -12.41 30.96
C THR A 68 -108.16 -13.56 31.12
N ASP A 69 -108.80 -13.99 32.32
CA ASP A 69 -109.28 -15.38 32.94
C ASP A 69 -110.55 -16.28 32.54
N GLY A 70 -111.47 -16.72 33.45
CA GLY A 70 -112.66 -17.63 33.25
C GLY A 70 -112.92 -18.92 34.11
N ASP A 71 -112.34 -19.17 35.29
CA ASP A 71 -112.37 -20.51 35.96
C ASP A 71 -113.70 -21.01 36.60
N SER A 72 -114.65 -20.10 36.90
CA SER A 72 -115.94 -20.26 37.65
C SER A 72 -115.95 -19.77 39.11
N TYR A 73 -114.82 -19.34 39.67
CA TYR A 73 -114.75 -18.40 40.80
C TYR A 73 -114.74 -16.95 40.27
N ASN A 74 -114.43 -15.97 41.11
CA ASN A 74 -114.39 -14.53 40.80
C ASN A 74 -113.52 -13.77 41.83
N ASP A 75 -113.12 -12.52 41.58
CA ASP A 75 -112.33 -11.62 42.47
C ASP A 75 -112.69 -11.63 43.98
N CYS A 76 -113.92 -12.00 44.36
CA CYS A 76 -114.33 -12.11 45.78
C CYS A 76 -114.22 -13.53 46.39
N ASP A 77 -114.12 -14.58 45.57
CA ASP A 77 -114.11 -16.00 45.99
C ASP A 77 -112.84 -16.77 45.54
N ASP A 78 -112.09 -16.27 44.56
CA ASP A 78 -110.83 -16.83 44.07
C ASP A 78 -109.64 -16.35 44.93
N CYS A 79 -108.55 -17.13 44.99
CA CYS A 79 -107.26 -16.65 45.51
C CYS A 79 -106.34 -16.04 44.42
N ASN A 80 -106.65 -16.20 43.12
CA ASN A 80 -106.10 -15.41 42.03
C ASN A 80 -106.98 -15.45 40.75
N ASP A 81 -107.87 -14.46 40.58
CA ASP A 81 -108.84 -14.26 39.47
C ASP A 81 -108.21 -14.04 38.06
N ASN A 82 -106.96 -14.47 37.88
CA ASN A 82 -106.16 -14.45 36.66
C ASN A 82 -105.43 -15.79 36.41
N SER A 83 -105.72 -16.84 37.20
CA SER A 83 -105.04 -18.14 37.16
C SER A 83 -106.01 -19.29 37.45
N PRO A 84 -106.55 -19.99 36.42
CA PRO A 84 -107.64 -20.96 36.57
C PRO A 84 -107.18 -22.32 37.15
N ILE A 85 -106.05 -22.32 37.88
CA ILE A 85 -105.37 -23.45 38.50
C ILE A 85 -105.25 -23.19 40.01
N GLU A 86 -105.09 -21.95 40.45
CA GLU A 86 -104.90 -21.57 41.87
C GLU A 86 -106.25 -21.40 42.57
N LYS A 87 -107.03 -22.49 42.61
CA LYS A 87 -108.37 -22.55 43.22
C LYS A 87 -108.41 -23.46 44.47
N PRO A 88 -109.43 -23.33 45.34
CA PRO A 88 -109.53 -24.12 46.57
C PRO A 88 -109.48 -25.64 46.34
N GLY A 89 -108.39 -26.28 46.82
CA GLY A 89 -108.20 -27.74 46.80
C GLY A 89 -107.11 -28.25 45.86
N GLN A 90 -106.40 -27.38 45.15
CA GLN A 90 -105.32 -27.78 44.24
C GLN A 90 -104.15 -28.51 44.95
N VAL A 91 -103.52 -29.46 44.25
CA VAL A 91 -102.40 -30.28 44.74
C VAL A 91 -101.12 -29.99 43.95
N TRP A 92 -99.98 -30.01 44.66
CA TRP A 92 -98.69 -29.53 44.19
C TRP A 92 -97.56 -30.53 44.54
N TYR A 93 -96.63 -30.75 43.62
CA TYR A 93 -95.48 -31.68 43.71
C TYR A 93 -94.16 -30.92 43.55
N LYS A 94 -93.08 -31.34 44.23
CA LYS A 94 -91.80 -30.61 44.22
C LYS A 94 -90.91 -31.02 43.03
N ASP A 95 -90.36 -30.02 42.36
CA ASP A 95 -89.47 -30.08 41.20
C ASP A 95 -88.51 -28.89 41.35
N SER A 96 -87.22 -29.17 41.63
CA SER A 96 -86.26 -28.15 42.08
C SER A 96 -85.26 -27.70 41.02
N ASP A 97 -84.84 -28.59 40.11
CA ASP A 97 -83.89 -28.27 39.04
C ASP A 97 -84.59 -28.06 37.68
N GLY A 98 -85.85 -28.46 37.53
CA GLY A 98 -86.74 -28.05 36.44
C GLY A 98 -86.73 -28.97 35.22
N ASP A 99 -86.21 -30.19 35.31
CA ASP A 99 -86.17 -31.14 34.20
C ASP A 99 -87.57 -31.69 33.82
N GLY A 100 -88.51 -31.63 34.77
CA GLY A 100 -89.90 -32.06 34.62
C GLY A 100 -90.24 -33.36 35.38
N PHE A 101 -89.31 -33.98 36.09
CA PHE A 101 -89.55 -35.09 36.99
C PHE A 101 -89.69 -34.56 38.43
N ALA A 102 -90.59 -35.15 39.23
CA ALA A 102 -90.73 -34.76 40.65
C ALA A 102 -89.73 -35.52 41.53
N GLU A 103 -89.20 -34.83 42.55
CA GLU A 103 -88.19 -35.35 43.47
C GLU A 103 -88.59 -36.70 44.08
N THR A 104 -87.72 -37.71 43.94
CA THR A 104 -88.02 -39.11 44.25
C THR A 104 -88.06 -39.35 45.77
N GLY A 105 -89.21 -39.00 46.37
CA GLY A 105 -89.50 -39.16 47.80
C GLY A 105 -90.11 -37.92 48.47
N ALA A 106 -90.26 -36.80 47.77
CA ALA A 106 -90.87 -35.60 48.33
C ALA A 106 -92.39 -35.74 48.51
N ALA A 107 -92.94 -35.09 49.55
CA ALA A 107 -94.37 -35.10 49.83
C ALA A 107 -95.11 -33.95 49.11
N SER A 108 -96.25 -34.28 48.47
CA SER A 108 -97.13 -33.32 47.82
C SER A 108 -97.93 -32.47 48.82
N ILE A 109 -98.22 -31.22 48.47
CA ILE A 109 -98.96 -30.25 49.31
C ILE A 109 -100.30 -29.90 48.67
N THR A 110 -101.37 -29.77 49.47
CA THR A 110 -102.71 -29.35 49.00
C THR A 110 -103.09 -27.98 49.57
N GLN A 111 -103.19 -26.96 48.72
CA GLN A 111 -103.60 -25.59 49.07
C GLN A 111 -103.98 -24.77 47.83
N CYS A 112 -104.72 -23.66 48.02
CA CYS A 112 -105.22 -22.79 46.93
C CYS A 112 -104.09 -22.20 46.07
N ALA A 113 -103.29 -21.30 46.64
CA ALA A 113 -102.18 -20.66 45.94
C ALA A 113 -100.96 -21.58 45.81
N ARG A 114 -100.20 -21.44 44.72
CA ARG A 114 -99.06 -22.30 44.36
C ARG A 114 -97.87 -22.11 45.32
N PRO A 115 -97.33 -23.19 45.94
CA PRO A 115 -96.05 -23.14 46.64
C PRO A 115 -94.88 -22.89 45.67
N ILE A 116 -93.92 -22.05 46.06
CA ILE A 116 -92.70 -21.82 45.26
C ILE A 116 -91.87 -23.12 45.18
N GLY A 117 -91.40 -23.46 43.98
CA GLY A 117 -90.67 -24.71 43.73
C GLY A 117 -91.58 -25.94 43.60
N TYR A 118 -92.89 -25.75 43.41
CA TYR A 118 -93.83 -26.84 43.18
C TYR A 118 -94.62 -26.66 41.87
N LYS A 119 -94.94 -27.79 41.25
CA LYS A 119 -95.68 -27.97 40.00
C LYS A 119 -97.00 -28.70 40.24
N ALA A 120 -98.02 -28.42 39.43
CA ALA A 120 -99.20 -29.28 39.34
C ALA A 120 -98.84 -30.56 38.58
N GLN A 121 -99.56 -31.66 38.81
CA GLN A 121 -99.24 -32.97 38.22
C GLN A 121 -99.17 -32.96 36.67
N PHE A 122 -99.91 -32.09 36.00
CA PHE A 122 -99.91 -31.97 34.53
C PHE A 122 -98.75 -31.13 33.97
N GLU A 123 -97.95 -30.48 34.83
CA GLU A 123 -96.76 -29.71 34.45
C GLU A 123 -95.47 -30.54 34.54
N LEU A 124 -95.60 -31.86 34.75
CA LEU A 124 -94.51 -32.82 34.97
C LEU A 124 -94.58 -33.98 33.97
N ILE A 125 -93.41 -34.53 33.62
CA ILE A 125 -93.22 -35.72 32.78
C ILE A 125 -93.57 -36.99 33.59
N ALA A 126 -93.02 -37.09 34.81
CA ALA A 126 -93.35 -38.15 35.76
C ALA A 126 -93.15 -37.67 37.21
N THR A 127 -93.79 -38.34 38.18
CA THR A 127 -93.72 -37.96 39.60
C THR A 127 -92.67 -38.75 40.42
N THR A 128 -91.81 -39.52 39.74
CA THR A 128 -90.73 -40.36 40.29
C THR A 128 -89.82 -40.83 39.15
N GLY A 129 -88.56 -41.14 39.42
CA GLY A 129 -87.74 -42.00 38.57
C GLY A 129 -86.54 -41.34 37.91
N ASP A 130 -86.32 -40.05 38.16
CA ASP A 130 -85.01 -39.45 38.04
C ASP A 130 -84.01 -40.17 38.98
N CYS A 131 -82.75 -40.28 38.55
CA CYS A 131 -81.66 -40.84 39.34
C CYS A 131 -80.73 -39.79 39.97
N ASN A 132 -80.96 -38.48 39.74
CA ASN A 132 -80.16 -37.39 40.29
C ASN A 132 -80.96 -36.07 40.42
N ASP A 133 -81.74 -35.90 41.51
CA ASP A 133 -82.71 -34.80 41.77
C ASP A 133 -82.12 -33.36 41.89
N GLY A 134 -80.98 -33.10 41.25
CA GLY A 134 -80.32 -31.80 41.13
C GLY A 134 -79.44 -31.68 39.88
N ASN A 135 -79.62 -32.52 38.86
CA ASN A 135 -78.93 -32.41 37.57
C ASN A 135 -79.76 -32.95 36.38
N ALA A 136 -80.66 -32.11 35.86
CA ALA A 136 -81.46 -32.26 34.65
C ALA A 136 -80.78 -32.87 33.39
N ALA A 137 -79.45 -32.94 33.33
CA ALA A 137 -78.71 -33.63 32.25
C ALA A 137 -78.54 -35.15 32.45
N VAL A 138 -78.81 -35.68 33.64
CA VAL A 138 -78.76 -37.10 33.99
C VAL A 138 -80.17 -37.55 34.37
N ASN A 139 -80.88 -38.13 33.41
CA ASN A 139 -82.26 -38.57 33.57
C ASN A 139 -82.54 -39.78 32.63
N PRO A 140 -83.64 -40.53 32.81
CA PRO A 140 -83.93 -41.76 32.04
C PRO A 140 -84.08 -41.61 30.51
N TYR A 141 -83.95 -40.40 29.94
CA TYR A 141 -84.04 -40.12 28.51
C TYR A 141 -82.83 -39.35 27.94
N ALA A 142 -81.71 -39.28 28.68
CA ALA A 142 -80.44 -38.79 28.14
C ALA A 142 -79.83 -39.76 27.10
N ASN A 143 -78.69 -39.37 26.50
CA ASN A 143 -77.90 -40.24 25.62
C ASN A 143 -76.48 -40.36 26.20
N GLU A 144 -75.87 -41.55 26.09
CA GLU A 144 -74.50 -41.79 26.52
C GLU A 144 -73.48 -40.95 25.73
N VAL A 145 -72.51 -40.41 26.45
CA VAL A 145 -71.25 -39.87 25.93
C VAL A 145 -70.07 -40.55 26.64
N CYS A 146 -68.92 -40.65 25.97
CA CYS A 146 -67.73 -41.32 26.53
C CYS A 146 -67.03 -40.43 27.57
N ASP A 147 -67.67 -40.28 28.74
CA ASP A 147 -67.17 -39.51 29.89
C ASP A 147 -67.10 -40.32 31.21
N GLY A 148 -67.62 -41.55 31.22
CA GLY A 148 -67.61 -42.43 32.39
C GLY A 148 -68.80 -42.27 33.34
N VAL A 149 -69.89 -41.63 32.91
CA VAL A 149 -71.16 -41.50 33.65
C VAL A 149 -72.29 -42.22 32.92
N ASP A 150 -73.07 -43.04 33.62
CA ASP A 150 -74.39 -43.52 33.18
C ASP A 150 -75.32 -42.31 33.02
N ASN A 151 -75.36 -41.70 31.82
CA ASN A 151 -76.14 -40.48 31.60
C ASN A 151 -77.64 -40.78 31.60
N ASN A 152 -78.02 -41.95 31.06
CA ASN A 152 -79.42 -42.34 30.83
C ASN A 152 -80.03 -43.23 31.95
N CYS A 153 -79.37 -43.34 33.10
CA CYS A 153 -79.80 -44.12 34.28
C CYS A 153 -80.10 -45.61 33.98
N ASN A 154 -79.42 -46.26 33.02
CA ASN A 154 -79.73 -47.63 32.59
C ASN A 154 -78.92 -48.74 33.32
N GLY A 155 -77.85 -48.37 34.02
CA GLY A 155 -76.94 -49.28 34.75
C GLY A 155 -75.66 -49.68 34.00
N PHE A 156 -75.40 -49.13 32.81
CA PHE A 156 -74.17 -49.29 32.03
C PHE A 156 -73.45 -47.94 31.86
N THR A 157 -72.40 -47.90 31.02
CA THR A 157 -71.51 -46.73 30.88
C THR A 157 -70.73 -46.85 29.57
N ASP A 158 -70.74 -45.80 28.75
CA ASP A 158 -69.97 -45.67 27.51
C ASP A 158 -70.23 -46.76 26.42
N GLU A 159 -71.36 -47.50 26.45
CA GLU A 159 -71.53 -48.65 25.56
C GLU A 159 -71.56 -48.32 24.04
N GLY A 160 -70.81 -49.11 23.25
CA GLY A 160 -70.89 -49.14 21.78
C GLY A 160 -69.79 -48.40 21.00
N LEU A 161 -68.75 -47.88 21.67
CA LEU A 161 -67.85 -46.86 21.09
C LEU A 161 -66.40 -47.30 20.76
N ILE A 162 -66.09 -48.60 20.60
CA ILE A 162 -64.70 -49.12 20.49
C ILE A 162 -64.40 -49.81 19.14
N GLY A 163 -63.25 -49.49 18.52
CA GLY A 163 -62.74 -50.09 17.26
C GLY A 163 -61.38 -50.81 17.39
N THR A 164 -60.82 -51.29 16.27
CA THR A 164 -59.53 -52.04 16.18
C THR A 164 -58.66 -51.55 15.01
N TYR A 165 -57.34 -51.46 15.20
CA TYR A 165 -56.38 -50.85 14.27
C TYR A 165 -55.05 -51.64 14.24
N TYR A 166 -54.23 -51.46 13.21
CA TYR A 166 -53.00 -52.20 12.91
C TYR A 166 -51.78 -51.27 12.83
N ARG A 167 -50.63 -51.66 13.39
CA ARG A 167 -49.42 -50.83 13.42
C ARG A 167 -48.90 -50.57 12.01
N ASP A 168 -48.60 -49.31 11.70
CA ASP A 168 -47.92 -48.86 10.48
C ASP A 168 -46.54 -48.34 10.91
N ALA A 169 -45.46 -49.01 10.51
CA ALA A 169 -44.11 -48.70 11.00
C ALA A 169 -43.27 -47.82 10.09
N ASP A 170 -43.51 -47.84 8.77
CA ASP A 170 -42.80 -47.02 7.81
C ASP A 170 -43.61 -45.80 7.33
N ASN A 171 -44.89 -45.72 7.71
CA ASN A 171 -45.83 -44.61 7.53
C ASN A 171 -46.38 -44.48 6.10
N ASP A 172 -46.59 -45.60 5.41
CA ASP A 172 -47.11 -45.63 4.04
C ASP A 172 -48.65 -45.67 3.92
N GLY A 173 -49.36 -45.92 5.03
CA GLY A 173 -50.82 -46.06 5.10
C GLY A 173 -51.35 -47.51 5.15
N TYR A 174 -50.48 -48.51 5.16
CA TYR A 174 -50.80 -49.93 5.27
C TYR A 174 -50.20 -50.50 6.56
N GLY A 175 -51.03 -51.17 7.36
CA GLY A 175 -50.64 -51.69 8.67
C GLY A 175 -50.36 -53.19 8.66
N ASN A 176 -49.51 -53.61 9.60
CA ASN A 176 -49.10 -54.98 9.80
C ASN A 176 -50.21 -55.81 10.48
N PRO A 177 -50.79 -56.84 9.81
CA PRO A 177 -51.90 -57.64 10.34
C PRO A 177 -51.57 -58.41 11.63
N ALA A 178 -50.29 -58.60 11.96
CA ALA A 178 -49.86 -59.29 13.19
C ALA A 178 -49.77 -58.38 14.42
N MET A 179 -49.96 -57.06 14.27
CA MET A 179 -49.69 -56.05 15.31
C MET A 179 -50.91 -55.12 15.48
N SER A 180 -51.92 -55.53 16.25
CA SER A 180 -53.20 -54.80 16.38
C SER A 180 -53.53 -54.31 17.80
N GLN A 181 -54.19 -53.14 17.90
CA GLN A 181 -54.66 -52.53 19.15
C GLN A 181 -56.13 -52.07 19.05
N GLN A 182 -56.86 -52.06 20.18
CA GLN A 182 -58.23 -51.53 20.29
C GLN A 182 -58.30 -50.13 20.90
N GLY A 183 -59.33 -49.36 20.55
CA GLY A 183 -59.60 -48.04 21.12
C GLY A 183 -60.76 -47.29 20.44
N CYS A 184 -61.27 -46.23 21.07
CA CYS A 184 -62.38 -45.42 20.56
C CYS A 184 -61.99 -44.51 19.38
N SER A 185 -60.70 -44.37 19.11
CA SER A 185 -60.12 -43.68 17.93
C SER A 185 -58.78 -44.35 17.56
N ILE A 186 -58.22 -43.99 16.41
CA ILE A 186 -56.99 -44.62 15.88
C ILE A 186 -55.79 -44.27 16.79
N PRO A 187 -55.07 -45.26 17.36
CA PRO A 187 -53.85 -45.01 18.12
C PRO A 187 -52.73 -44.42 17.26
N PRO A 188 -51.87 -43.52 17.79
CA PRO A 188 -50.71 -43.02 17.05
C PRO A 188 -49.77 -44.15 16.59
N GLY A 189 -49.41 -44.15 15.30
CA GLY A 189 -48.61 -45.23 14.68
C GLY A 189 -49.43 -46.47 14.28
N TYR A 190 -50.76 -46.35 14.17
CA TYR A 190 -51.66 -47.40 13.68
C TYR A 190 -52.58 -46.85 12.59
N VAL A 191 -53.09 -47.74 11.73
CA VAL A 191 -54.05 -47.48 10.65
C VAL A 191 -55.14 -48.55 10.62
N SER A 192 -56.22 -48.35 9.86
CA SER A 192 -57.33 -49.33 9.76
C SER A 192 -57.14 -50.40 8.67
N ASN A 193 -56.19 -50.20 7.76
CA ASN A 193 -55.89 -51.10 6.65
C ASN A 193 -54.79 -52.09 7.06
N SER A 194 -54.97 -53.40 6.80
CA SER A 194 -54.04 -54.47 7.22
C SER A 194 -53.34 -55.18 6.05
N SER A 195 -53.23 -54.51 4.91
CA SER A 195 -52.79 -55.12 3.63
C SER A 195 -51.31 -54.90 3.29
N ASP A 196 -50.47 -54.52 4.27
CA ASP A 196 -49.03 -54.36 4.08
C ASP A 196 -48.34 -55.68 3.67
N CYS A 197 -47.24 -55.56 2.92
CA CYS A 197 -46.35 -56.67 2.59
C CYS A 197 -44.88 -56.47 3.05
N ASN A 198 -44.47 -55.29 3.53
CA ASN A 198 -43.16 -55.03 4.12
C ASN A 198 -43.12 -53.77 5.01
N ASP A 199 -43.57 -53.90 6.28
CA ASP A 199 -43.55 -53.00 7.47
C ASP A 199 -42.18 -52.35 7.84
N ASN A 200 -41.30 -52.13 6.86
CA ASN A 200 -39.97 -51.53 6.93
C ASN A 200 -39.60 -50.79 5.61
N SER A 201 -40.49 -50.72 4.62
CA SER A 201 -40.20 -50.21 3.28
C SER A 201 -41.46 -49.62 2.60
N ALA A 202 -41.72 -48.33 2.84
CA ALA A 202 -42.85 -47.56 2.32
C ALA A 202 -42.97 -47.45 0.77
N VAL A 203 -42.15 -48.20 0.01
CA VAL A 203 -42.23 -48.42 -1.43
C VAL A 203 -42.68 -49.84 -1.81
N GLU A 204 -42.46 -50.85 -0.96
CA GLU A 204 -42.89 -52.24 -1.22
C GLU A 204 -44.31 -52.47 -0.72
N LYS A 205 -45.29 -51.97 -1.48
CA LYS A 205 -46.70 -51.89 -1.04
C LYS A 205 -47.73 -52.26 -2.13
N PRO A 206 -49.01 -52.50 -1.77
CA PRO A 206 -50.03 -52.92 -2.73
C PRO A 206 -50.18 -51.95 -3.91
N GLY A 207 -49.87 -52.43 -5.12
CA GLY A 207 -49.95 -51.65 -6.36
C GLY A 207 -48.65 -50.98 -6.79
N GLN A 208 -47.51 -51.19 -6.10
CA GLN A 208 -46.22 -50.64 -6.51
C GLN A 208 -45.82 -51.06 -7.94
N VAL A 209 -45.27 -50.12 -8.70
CA VAL A 209 -44.70 -50.33 -10.05
C VAL A 209 -43.18 -50.35 -9.99
N TRP A 210 -42.61 -51.34 -10.68
CA TRP A 210 -41.18 -51.64 -10.73
C TRP A 210 -40.68 -51.54 -12.18
N TYR A 211 -39.55 -50.87 -12.38
CA TYR A 211 -38.88 -50.66 -13.66
C TYR A 211 -37.53 -51.39 -13.67
N LYS A 212 -37.10 -51.91 -14.81
CA LYS A 212 -35.87 -52.72 -14.89
C LYS A 212 -34.64 -51.82 -15.07
N ASP A 213 -33.63 -52.06 -14.24
CA ASP A 213 -32.34 -51.38 -14.17
C ASP A 213 -31.32 -52.49 -13.88
N SER A 214 -30.33 -52.69 -14.76
CA SER A 214 -29.54 -53.95 -14.82
C SER A 214 -28.04 -53.79 -14.72
N ASP A 215 -27.55 -52.60 -15.03
CA ASP A 215 -26.19 -52.13 -14.91
C ASP A 215 -26.03 -51.07 -13.80
N GLY A 216 -27.12 -50.44 -13.35
CA GLY A 216 -27.21 -49.81 -12.03
C GLY A 216 -27.02 -48.30 -11.98
N ASP A 217 -27.11 -47.59 -13.10
CA ASP A 217 -26.83 -46.14 -13.17
C ASP A 217 -28.01 -45.23 -12.77
N GLY A 218 -29.22 -45.79 -12.65
CA GLY A 218 -30.43 -45.05 -12.31
C GLY A 218 -31.33 -44.71 -13.50
N TYR A 219 -31.06 -45.19 -14.71
CA TYR A 219 -32.01 -45.14 -15.82
C TYR A 219 -32.72 -46.50 -16.00
N ALA A 220 -33.98 -46.48 -16.44
CA ALA A 220 -34.70 -47.72 -16.75
C ALA A 220 -34.49 -48.12 -18.21
N GLN A 221 -34.25 -49.42 -18.40
CA GLN A 221 -33.92 -50.01 -19.70
C GLN A 221 -34.99 -49.71 -20.77
N THR A 222 -34.53 -49.20 -21.91
CA THR A 222 -35.36 -48.74 -23.02
C THR A 222 -36.15 -49.89 -23.64
N GLY A 223 -37.47 -49.88 -23.39
CA GLY A 223 -38.40 -50.89 -23.91
C GLY A 223 -38.62 -52.11 -23.01
N ALA A 224 -38.01 -52.16 -21.81
CA ALA A 224 -38.34 -53.18 -20.82
C ALA A 224 -39.76 -52.96 -20.24
N ALA A 225 -40.50 -54.05 -20.01
CA ALA A 225 -41.83 -53.97 -19.42
C ALA A 225 -41.76 -53.78 -17.89
N SER A 226 -42.48 -52.78 -17.38
CA SER A 226 -42.65 -52.56 -15.94
C SER A 226 -43.52 -53.65 -15.29
N ILE A 227 -43.20 -54.04 -14.05
CA ILE A 227 -43.95 -55.04 -13.29
C ILE A 227 -44.72 -54.35 -12.16
N THR A 228 -46.02 -54.63 -12.01
CA THR A 228 -46.83 -54.14 -10.88
C THR A 228 -47.05 -55.27 -9.86
N GLN A 229 -46.40 -55.19 -8.70
CA GLN A 229 -46.55 -56.16 -7.61
C GLN A 229 -46.05 -55.58 -6.28
N CYS A 230 -46.42 -56.21 -5.15
CA CYS A 230 -46.13 -55.70 -3.81
C CYS A 230 -44.61 -55.72 -3.47
N ALA A 231 -43.99 -56.91 -3.45
CA ALA A 231 -42.57 -57.07 -3.16
C ALA A 231 -41.67 -56.80 -4.39
N ARG A 232 -40.49 -56.21 -4.18
CA ARG A 232 -39.54 -55.82 -5.24
C ARG A 232 -39.02 -57.03 -6.06
N PRO A 233 -39.12 -57.02 -7.41
CA PRO A 233 -38.43 -57.98 -8.27
C PRO A 233 -36.91 -57.73 -8.27
N ALA A 234 -36.10 -58.79 -8.38
CA ALA A 234 -34.64 -58.65 -8.48
C ALA A 234 -34.22 -57.99 -9.80
N GLY A 235 -33.34 -56.98 -9.74
CA GLY A 235 -32.93 -56.18 -10.91
C GLY A 235 -33.99 -55.14 -11.34
N TYR A 236 -34.85 -54.72 -10.40
CA TYR A 236 -35.84 -53.66 -10.64
C TYR A 236 -35.81 -52.60 -9.52
N LYS A 237 -36.18 -51.38 -9.90
CA LYS A 237 -36.25 -50.17 -9.08
C LYS A 237 -37.66 -49.58 -9.10
N ALA A 238 -38.08 -48.92 -8.02
CA ALA A 238 -39.23 -48.03 -8.05
C ALA A 238 -38.87 -46.75 -8.82
N GLN A 239 -39.88 -46.04 -9.37
CA GLN A 239 -39.65 -44.78 -10.11
C GLN A 239 -38.92 -43.70 -9.29
N ILE A 240 -39.04 -43.73 -7.97
CA ILE A 240 -38.36 -42.80 -7.04
C ILE A 240 -36.88 -43.14 -6.81
N GLU A 241 -36.43 -44.32 -7.26
CA GLU A 241 -35.04 -44.79 -7.18
C GLU A 241 -34.28 -44.63 -8.51
N LEU A 242 -34.87 -43.88 -9.47
CA LEU A 242 -34.37 -43.68 -10.83
C LEU A 242 -34.31 -42.19 -11.20
N THR A 243 -33.31 -41.84 -12.00
CA THR A 243 -33.15 -40.53 -12.66
C THR A 243 -34.19 -40.34 -13.77
N ALA A 244 -34.42 -41.37 -14.60
CA ALA A 244 -35.51 -41.40 -15.57
C ALA A 244 -35.98 -42.82 -15.91
N THR A 245 -37.23 -42.96 -16.38
CA THR A 245 -37.83 -44.25 -16.76
C THR A 245 -37.69 -44.60 -18.25
N THR A 246 -36.98 -43.78 -19.01
CA THR A 246 -36.64 -43.94 -20.44
C THR A 246 -35.46 -43.02 -20.78
N GLY A 247 -34.70 -43.33 -21.83
CA GLY A 247 -33.75 -42.40 -22.45
C GLY A 247 -32.29 -42.78 -22.34
N ASP A 248 -32.00 -43.86 -21.61
CA ASP A 248 -30.75 -44.60 -21.72
C ASP A 248 -30.53 -45.05 -23.18
N CYS A 249 -29.32 -44.82 -23.70
CA CYS A 249 -28.89 -45.22 -25.03
C CYS A 249 -28.02 -46.49 -25.06
N ASN A 250 -27.69 -47.07 -23.89
CA ASN A 250 -26.93 -48.31 -23.76
C ASN A 250 -27.25 -49.07 -22.46
N ASP A 251 -28.38 -49.81 -22.47
CA ASP A 251 -28.99 -50.61 -21.37
C ASP A 251 -28.09 -51.70 -20.69
N GLY A 252 -26.78 -51.67 -20.88
CA GLY A 252 -25.79 -52.56 -20.29
C GLY A 252 -24.40 -51.93 -20.11
N ASN A 253 -24.28 -50.59 -20.12
CA ASN A 253 -23.08 -49.88 -19.71
C ASN A 253 -23.41 -48.56 -18.98
N ALA A 254 -23.48 -48.64 -17.65
CA ALA A 254 -23.67 -47.55 -16.67
C ALA A 254 -22.72 -46.31 -16.77
N ALA A 255 -21.81 -46.27 -17.74
CA ALA A 255 -20.99 -45.09 -18.09
C ALA A 255 -21.50 -44.32 -19.33
N ILE A 256 -22.57 -44.79 -19.99
CA ILE A 256 -23.15 -44.20 -21.20
C ILE A 256 -24.65 -43.98 -20.96
N ASN A 257 -25.03 -42.79 -20.52
CA ASN A 257 -26.42 -42.41 -20.21
C ASN A 257 -26.60 -40.87 -20.21
N PRO A 258 -27.84 -40.34 -20.24
CA PRO A 258 -28.11 -38.89 -20.28
C PRO A 258 -27.58 -38.03 -19.11
N GLY A 259 -26.94 -38.63 -18.10
CA GLY A 259 -26.29 -37.93 -16.98
C GLY A 259 -24.77 -38.11 -16.92
N ALA A 260 -24.18 -38.84 -17.87
CA ALA A 260 -22.73 -39.04 -17.95
C ALA A 260 -22.00 -37.75 -18.36
N SER A 261 -20.68 -37.75 -18.19
CA SER A 261 -19.78 -36.73 -18.74
C SER A 261 -19.00 -37.33 -19.90
N GLU A 262 -18.79 -36.57 -20.97
CA GLU A 262 -17.94 -37.01 -22.08
C GLU A 262 -16.53 -37.37 -21.62
N VAL A 263 -16.01 -38.43 -22.22
CA VAL A 263 -14.64 -38.94 -22.13
C VAL A 263 -14.17 -39.10 -23.57
N CYS A 264 -12.98 -38.62 -23.91
CA CYS A 264 -12.52 -38.61 -25.31
C CYS A 264 -12.13 -40.02 -25.80
N ASP A 265 -13.13 -40.79 -26.21
CA ASP A 265 -13.01 -42.15 -26.76
C ASP A 265 -13.81 -42.36 -28.06
N ASN A 266 -14.44 -41.31 -28.60
CA ASN A 266 -15.32 -41.30 -29.79
C ASN A 266 -16.69 -41.98 -29.57
N ILE A 267 -17.16 -42.07 -28.32
CA ILE A 267 -18.52 -42.52 -27.97
C ILE A 267 -19.31 -41.35 -27.39
N ASP A 268 -20.55 -41.18 -27.83
CA ASP A 268 -21.55 -40.29 -27.21
C ASP A 268 -21.86 -40.84 -25.80
N ASN A 269 -21.14 -40.38 -24.76
CA ASN A 269 -21.34 -40.89 -23.41
C ASN A 269 -22.62 -40.32 -22.80
N ASN A 270 -22.94 -39.05 -23.08
CA ASN A 270 -24.11 -38.36 -22.53
C ASN A 270 -25.40 -38.49 -23.37
N CYS A 271 -25.41 -39.36 -24.39
CA CYS A 271 -26.55 -39.68 -25.26
C CYS A 271 -27.21 -38.47 -25.96
N ASN A 272 -26.47 -37.38 -26.28
CA ASN A 272 -27.06 -36.17 -26.89
C ASN A 272 -27.05 -36.15 -28.44
N GLY A 273 -26.36 -37.09 -29.09
CA GLY A 273 -26.20 -37.16 -30.54
C GLY A 273 -24.92 -36.50 -31.06
N SER A 274 -23.98 -36.16 -30.17
CA SER A 274 -22.63 -35.66 -30.46
C SER A 274 -21.58 -36.63 -29.88
N THR A 275 -20.29 -36.40 -30.13
CA THR A 275 -19.21 -37.23 -29.56
C THR A 275 -18.04 -36.35 -29.15
N ASP A 276 -17.51 -36.55 -27.94
CA ASP A 276 -16.36 -35.85 -27.38
C ASP A 276 -16.53 -34.31 -27.27
N GLU A 277 -17.76 -33.77 -27.33
CA GLU A 277 -17.95 -32.32 -27.35
C GLU A 277 -17.57 -31.64 -26.03
N GLY A 278 -17.07 -30.40 -26.13
CA GLY A 278 -16.50 -29.69 -24.99
C GLY A 278 -15.09 -30.15 -24.58
N LEU A 279 -14.62 -31.32 -25.03
CA LEU A 279 -13.27 -31.81 -24.76
C LEU A 279 -12.21 -31.34 -25.79
N ILE A 280 -12.63 -30.92 -26.98
CA ILE A 280 -11.71 -30.52 -28.07
C ILE A 280 -11.10 -29.14 -27.80
N GLY A 281 -9.86 -29.13 -27.33
CA GLY A 281 -9.02 -27.95 -27.16
C GLY A 281 -8.22 -27.58 -28.40
N ALA A 282 -7.82 -26.30 -28.49
CA ALA A 282 -6.79 -25.85 -29.43
C ALA A 282 -5.42 -25.85 -28.72
N TYR A 283 -4.45 -26.51 -29.35
CA TYR A 283 -3.05 -26.56 -28.90
C TYR A 283 -2.15 -25.93 -29.97
N TYR A 284 -1.00 -25.41 -29.55
CA TYR A 284 -0.13 -24.53 -30.33
C TYR A 284 1.29 -25.08 -30.28
N ARG A 285 2.00 -25.09 -31.41
CA ARG A 285 3.33 -25.68 -31.51
C ARG A 285 4.32 -24.96 -30.59
N ASP A 286 5.00 -25.72 -29.75
CA ASP A 286 6.10 -25.27 -28.88
C ASP A 286 7.38 -25.93 -29.41
N ALA A 287 8.29 -25.16 -30.00
CA ALA A 287 9.46 -25.68 -30.69
C ALA A 287 10.76 -25.62 -29.91
N ASP A 288 10.89 -24.69 -28.97
CA ASP A 288 12.06 -24.57 -28.09
C ASP A 288 11.84 -25.24 -26.71
N ASN A 289 10.60 -25.68 -26.43
CA ASN A 289 10.17 -26.50 -25.30
C ASN A 289 10.07 -25.71 -23.97
N ASP A 290 9.60 -24.47 -24.05
CA ASP A 290 9.52 -23.57 -22.89
C ASP A 290 8.15 -23.49 -22.20
N GLY A 291 7.11 -24.09 -22.79
CA GLY A 291 5.74 -24.11 -22.30
C GLY A 291 4.78 -23.10 -22.96
N TYR A 292 5.26 -22.27 -23.88
CA TYR A 292 4.47 -21.35 -24.67
C TYR A 292 4.49 -21.76 -26.16
N GLY A 293 3.34 -21.69 -26.83
CA GLY A 293 3.17 -22.17 -28.19
C GLY A 293 2.81 -21.07 -29.18
N ASN A 294 3.26 -21.25 -30.41
CA ASN A 294 3.11 -20.30 -31.50
C ASN A 294 1.63 -20.15 -31.95
N PRO A 295 1.00 -18.97 -31.80
CA PRO A 295 -0.41 -18.77 -32.13
C PRO A 295 -0.75 -18.97 -33.63
N ALA A 296 0.25 -18.95 -34.52
CA ALA A 296 0.06 -19.19 -35.96
C ALA A 296 0.14 -20.69 -36.37
N MET A 297 0.52 -21.58 -35.46
CA MET A 297 0.65 -23.03 -35.72
C MET A 297 -0.12 -23.86 -34.69
N SER A 298 -1.44 -23.95 -34.88
CA SER A 298 -2.33 -24.71 -34.00
C SER A 298 -2.82 -26.04 -34.58
N GLN A 299 -3.20 -26.95 -33.69
CA GLN A 299 -3.94 -28.19 -33.95
C GLN A 299 -5.10 -28.31 -32.94
N GLN A 300 -6.12 -29.10 -33.27
CA GLN A 300 -7.22 -29.42 -32.36
C GLN A 300 -7.14 -30.89 -31.90
N GLY A 301 -7.55 -31.15 -30.67
CA GLY A 301 -7.62 -32.48 -30.08
C GLY A 301 -8.08 -32.45 -28.63
N CYS A 302 -8.26 -33.61 -28.00
CA CYS A 302 -8.64 -33.70 -26.59
C CYS A 302 -7.46 -33.56 -25.61
N SER A 303 -6.24 -33.80 -26.10
CA SER A 303 -5.00 -33.68 -25.35
C SER A 303 -3.91 -33.10 -26.26
N ALA A 304 -2.88 -32.51 -25.64
CA ALA A 304 -1.81 -31.83 -26.36
C ALA A 304 -1.01 -32.83 -27.25
N PRO A 305 -0.93 -32.60 -28.57
CA PRO A 305 -0.02 -33.37 -29.43
C PRO A 305 1.44 -33.21 -28.98
N PRO A 306 2.33 -34.20 -29.24
CA PRO A 306 3.75 -34.06 -28.93
C PRO A 306 4.37 -32.82 -29.63
N GLY A 307 5.00 -31.93 -28.86
CA GLY A 307 5.53 -30.65 -29.36
C GLY A 307 4.47 -29.54 -29.51
N TYR A 308 3.35 -29.65 -28.80
CA TYR A 308 2.30 -28.63 -28.72
C TYR A 308 1.88 -28.39 -27.26
N VAL A 309 1.42 -27.18 -26.94
CA VAL A 309 0.95 -26.74 -25.61
C VAL A 309 -0.35 -25.95 -25.72
N SER A 310 -1.11 -25.78 -24.64
CA SER A 310 -2.40 -25.06 -24.68
C SER A 310 -2.27 -23.53 -24.62
N ASN A 311 -1.11 -23.02 -24.21
CA ASN A 311 -0.84 -21.59 -24.08
C ASN A 311 -0.31 -21.02 -25.41
N ASN A 312 -0.94 -19.97 -25.93
CA ASN A 312 -0.65 -19.41 -27.26
C ASN A 312 0.03 -18.04 -27.25
N THR A 313 0.63 -17.66 -26.11
CA THR A 313 1.14 -16.30 -25.88
C THR A 313 2.62 -16.11 -26.20
N ASP A 314 3.28 -17.11 -26.79
CA ASP A 314 4.65 -17.01 -27.29
C ASP A 314 4.84 -15.82 -28.26
N CYS A 315 6.05 -15.24 -28.23
CA CYS A 315 6.50 -14.24 -29.20
C CYS A 315 7.73 -14.65 -30.02
N ASN A 316 8.42 -15.76 -29.70
CA ASN A 316 9.58 -16.26 -30.41
C ASN A 316 9.85 -17.77 -30.21
N ASP A 317 9.04 -18.62 -30.88
CA ASP A 317 9.10 -20.09 -31.14
C ASP A 317 10.46 -20.67 -31.64
N ASN A 318 11.59 -20.09 -31.21
CA ASN A 318 12.98 -20.48 -31.47
C ASN A 318 13.93 -20.05 -30.32
N SER A 319 13.41 -19.50 -29.21
CA SER A 319 14.16 -18.86 -28.14
C SER A 319 13.42 -18.97 -26.80
N ALA A 320 13.66 -20.06 -26.07
CA ALA A 320 13.11 -20.35 -24.74
C ALA A 320 13.46 -19.33 -23.61
N ILE A 321 14.00 -18.17 -23.96
CA ILE A 321 14.21 -16.99 -23.11
C ILE A 321 13.20 -15.88 -23.46
N GLU A 322 12.83 -15.71 -24.73
CA GLU A 322 11.97 -14.61 -25.22
C GLU A 322 10.48 -14.97 -25.11
N LYS A 323 10.00 -15.07 -23.86
CA LYS A 323 8.66 -15.55 -23.51
C LYS A 323 7.87 -14.60 -22.62
N PRO A 324 6.54 -14.76 -22.48
CA PRO A 324 5.71 -13.94 -21.61
C PRO A 324 6.19 -13.91 -20.16
N GLY A 325 6.31 -12.70 -19.61
CA GLY A 325 6.84 -12.48 -18.27
C GLY A 325 8.37 -12.48 -18.15
N GLN A 326 9.12 -12.65 -19.25
CA GLN A 326 10.58 -12.53 -19.22
C GLN A 326 11.02 -11.15 -18.70
N ILE A 327 12.04 -11.15 -17.85
CA ILE A 327 12.67 -9.95 -17.30
C ILE A 327 14.00 -9.70 -18.01
N TRP A 328 14.18 -8.47 -18.44
CA TRP A 328 15.34 -7.97 -19.17
C TRP A 328 16.09 -6.95 -18.33
N TYR A 329 17.41 -7.10 -18.24
CA TYR A 329 18.34 -6.22 -17.53
C TYR A 329 19.21 -5.48 -18.54
N LYS A 330 19.51 -4.20 -18.31
CA LYS A 330 20.28 -3.38 -19.25
C LYS A 330 21.78 -3.59 -19.02
N ASP A 331 22.50 -3.75 -20.12
CA ASP A 331 23.94 -4.01 -20.22
C ASP A 331 24.41 -3.30 -21.50
N SER A 332 25.02 -2.12 -21.36
CA SER A 332 25.35 -1.25 -22.49
C SER A 332 26.73 -1.50 -23.08
N ASP A 333 27.72 -1.84 -22.26
CA ASP A 333 29.12 -2.02 -22.66
C ASP A 333 29.52 -3.50 -22.84
N ASN A 334 28.65 -4.43 -22.46
CA ASN A 334 28.70 -5.88 -22.73
C ASN A 334 29.78 -6.62 -21.94
N ASP A 335 29.97 -6.24 -20.67
CA ASP A 335 30.89 -6.87 -19.73
C ASP A 335 30.31 -8.11 -19.02
N GLY A 336 28.97 -8.22 -18.97
CA GLY A 336 28.23 -9.30 -18.31
C GLY A 336 27.63 -8.94 -16.94
N TYR A 337 27.69 -7.69 -16.50
CA TYR A 337 26.92 -7.16 -15.37
C TYR A 337 25.72 -6.34 -15.86
N ALA A 338 24.87 -5.88 -14.94
CA ALA A 338 23.73 -5.02 -15.26
C ALA A 338 23.81 -3.69 -14.52
N GLU A 339 23.46 -2.63 -15.25
CA GLU A 339 23.56 -1.23 -14.86
C GLU A 339 22.99 -0.93 -13.47
N THR A 340 23.81 -0.32 -12.62
CA THR A 340 23.48 -0.10 -11.21
C THR A 340 22.45 1.02 -11.05
N GLY A 341 21.18 0.60 -10.98
CA GLY A 341 20.02 1.46 -10.81
C GLY A 341 19.13 1.61 -12.05
N ALA A 342 19.49 0.97 -13.17
CA ALA A 342 18.60 0.86 -14.32
C ALA A 342 17.37 0.01 -13.97
N ALA A 343 16.20 0.43 -14.47
CA ALA A 343 14.98 -0.35 -14.32
C ALA A 343 14.99 -1.55 -15.28
N SER A 344 14.81 -2.76 -14.74
CA SER A 344 14.57 -3.94 -15.56
C SER A 344 13.20 -3.86 -16.25
N ILE A 345 13.12 -4.40 -17.47
CA ILE A 345 11.90 -4.38 -18.29
C ILE A 345 11.30 -5.78 -18.33
N THR A 346 10.03 -5.92 -17.93
CA THR A 346 9.27 -7.17 -18.09
C THR A 346 8.46 -7.13 -19.38
N GLN A 347 8.93 -7.84 -20.41
CA GLN A 347 8.22 -7.97 -21.70
C GLN A 347 8.69 -9.24 -22.44
N CYS A 348 7.91 -9.70 -23.42
CA CYS A 348 8.21 -10.96 -24.10
C CYS A 348 9.48 -10.88 -24.99
N ALA A 349 9.47 -10.00 -26.00
CA ALA A 349 10.60 -9.85 -26.93
C ALA A 349 11.75 -9.03 -26.33
N ARG A 350 12.99 -9.41 -26.63
CA ARG A 350 14.22 -8.77 -26.13
C ARG A 350 14.35 -7.29 -26.57
N PRO A 351 14.48 -6.33 -25.64
CA PRO A 351 14.86 -4.96 -25.98
C PRO A 351 16.35 -4.87 -26.37
N ALA A 352 16.70 -3.93 -27.26
CA ALA A 352 18.10 -3.74 -27.68
C ALA A 352 18.95 -3.17 -26.53
N GLY A 353 20.14 -3.73 -26.30
CA GLY A 353 21.00 -3.39 -25.16
C GLY A 353 20.59 -4.05 -23.84
N TYR A 354 19.80 -5.13 -23.89
CA TYR A 354 19.36 -5.87 -22.72
C TYR A 354 19.68 -7.38 -22.81
N LYS A 355 19.89 -7.99 -21.64
CA LYS A 355 20.17 -9.40 -21.40
C LYS A 355 19.11 -10.01 -20.47
N ALA A 356 18.91 -11.32 -20.54
CA ALA A 356 18.25 -12.07 -19.48
C ALA A 356 19.23 -12.36 -18.34
N GLN A 357 18.73 -12.61 -17.12
CA GLN A 357 19.56 -12.92 -15.95
C GLN A 357 20.54 -14.10 -16.17
N ILE A 358 20.19 -15.07 -17.02
CA ILE A 358 21.03 -16.23 -17.34
C ILE A 358 22.20 -15.92 -18.30
N GLU A 359 22.19 -14.73 -18.91
CA GLU A 359 23.24 -14.23 -19.81
C GLU A 359 24.21 -13.29 -19.09
N LEU A 360 24.06 -13.12 -17.76
CA LEU A 360 24.82 -12.19 -16.91
C LEU A 360 25.55 -12.92 -15.77
N THR A 361 26.68 -12.35 -15.34
CA THR A 361 27.42 -12.70 -14.12
C THR A 361 26.66 -12.27 -12.87
N ALA A 362 26.13 -11.03 -12.84
CA ALA A 362 25.20 -10.56 -11.81
C ALA A 362 24.28 -9.44 -12.33
N THR A 363 23.12 -9.26 -11.68
CA THR A 363 22.11 -8.26 -12.06
C THR A 363 22.26 -6.90 -11.36
N THR A 364 23.37 -6.70 -10.65
CA THR A 364 23.71 -5.51 -9.83
C THR A 364 25.19 -5.57 -9.47
N GLY A 365 25.82 -4.43 -9.19
CA GLY A 365 27.14 -4.36 -8.55
C GLY A 365 28.27 -3.91 -9.45
N ASP A 366 27.98 -3.73 -10.74
CA ASP A 366 28.74 -2.84 -11.61
C ASP A 366 28.91 -1.46 -10.93
N CYS A 367 30.13 -0.92 -10.97
CA CYS A 367 30.44 0.41 -10.45
C CYS A 367 30.70 1.46 -11.55
N ASN A 368 30.65 1.07 -12.83
CA ASN A 368 30.74 1.97 -13.98
C ASN A 368 30.04 1.40 -15.23
N ASP A 369 28.70 1.49 -15.25
CA ASP A 369 27.70 1.24 -16.32
C ASP A 369 28.03 1.63 -17.80
N GLY A 370 29.22 2.17 -18.07
CA GLY A 370 29.71 2.53 -19.41
C GLY A 370 31.20 2.26 -19.64
N ASN A 371 31.86 1.43 -18.83
CA ASN A 371 33.23 0.98 -19.05
C ASN A 371 33.47 -0.48 -18.61
N ALA A 372 33.35 -1.41 -19.57
CA ALA A 372 33.54 -2.86 -19.42
C ALA A 372 34.92 -3.36 -18.90
N ALA A 373 35.82 -2.44 -18.54
CA ALA A 373 37.05 -2.74 -17.80
C ALA A 373 36.93 -2.50 -16.28
N ILE A 374 35.79 -2.00 -15.80
CA ILE A 374 35.56 -1.58 -14.41
C ILE A 374 34.31 -2.29 -13.87
N ASN A 375 34.50 -3.48 -13.30
CA ASN A 375 33.43 -4.35 -12.81
C ASN A 375 33.91 -5.33 -11.73
N PRO A 376 32.99 -5.96 -10.96
CA PRO A 376 33.36 -6.83 -9.84
C PRO A 376 34.36 -7.94 -10.20
N GLY A 377 35.58 -7.82 -9.67
CA GLY A 377 36.66 -8.78 -9.89
C GLY A 377 37.47 -8.61 -11.18
N ALA A 378 37.39 -7.47 -11.86
CA ALA A 378 38.36 -7.09 -12.91
C ALA A 378 39.80 -7.00 -12.36
N PRO A 379 40.85 -6.98 -13.21
CA PRO A 379 42.22 -6.73 -12.76
C PRO A 379 42.49 -5.23 -12.60
N GLU A 380 43.05 -4.83 -11.45
CA GLU A 380 43.49 -3.46 -11.21
C GLU A 380 44.62 -3.01 -12.16
N VAL A 381 44.53 -1.75 -12.59
CA VAL A 381 45.56 -1.00 -13.33
C VAL A 381 45.86 0.30 -12.61
N CYS A 382 46.99 0.93 -12.94
CA CYS A 382 47.42 2.17 -12.28
C CYS A 382 46.78 3.43 -12.89
N ASP A 383 45.45 3.47 -12.97
CA ASP A 383 44.68 4.60 -13.52
C ASP A 383 43.95 5.45 -12.44
N ASN A 384 44.10 5.11 -11.16
CA ASN A 384 43.44 5.75 -10.02
C ASN A 384 41.91 5.58 -10.04
N LEU A 385 41.42 4.46 -10.58
CA LEU A 385 40.04 3.99 -10.47
C LEU A 385 40.00 2.69 -9.65
N ASP A 386 38.83 2.37 -9.08
CA ASP A 386 38.56 1.06 -8.46
C ASP A 386 38.06 0.15 -9.58
N ASN A 387 38.98 -0.50 -10.32
CA ASN A 387 38.59 -1.27 -11.50
C ASN A 387 37.78 -2.52 -11.11
N ASN A 388 38.07 -3.12 -9.96
CA ASN A 388 37.46 -4.37 -9.51
C ASN A 388 36.23 -4.19 -8.59
N CYS A 389 35.77 -2.95 -8.41
CA CYS A 389 34.62 -2.54 -7.60
C CYS A 389 34.66 -3.00 -6.12
N ASN A 390 35.84 -3.06 -5.49
CA ASN A 390 36.00 -3.49 -4.09
C ASN A 390 36.14 -2.33 -3.08
N THR A 391 36.12 -1.07 -3.55
CA THR A 391 36.34 0.20 -2.85
C THR A 391 37.79 0.56 -2.51
N ALA A 392 38.78 -0.20 -2.98
CA ALA A 392 40.21 0.14 -2.90
C ALA A 392 40.80 0.40 -4.30
N ILE A 393 41.40 1.58 -4.47
CA ILE A 393 41.91 2.09 -5.77
C ILE A 393 43.34 1.62 -6.03
N ASP A 394 43.55 0.99 -7.20
CA ASP A 394 44.74 0.25 -7.66
C ASP A 394 45.30 -0.69 -6.56
N ASP A 395 44.44 -1.55 -6.02
CA ASP A 395 44.80 -2.53 -4.99
C ASP A 395 45.54 -3.76 -5.56
N GLY A 396 46.32 -4.46 -4.74
CA GLY A 396 47.13 -5.62 -5.14
C GLY A 396 48.30 -5.34 -6.12
N ILE A 397 48.35 -4.17 -6.76
CA ILE A 397 49.39 -3.73 -7.71
C ILE A 397 50.33 -2.70 -7.06
N ASN A 398 51.59 -2.63 -7.52
CA ASN A 398 52.53 -1.57 -7.12
C ASN A 398 52.63 -0.51 -8.22
N CYS A 399 51.86 0.57 -8.09
CA CYS A 399 51.90 1.71 -8.99
C CYS A 399 53.04 2.70 -8.72
N CYS A 400 53.80 2.50 -7.64
CA CYS A 400 54.85 3.45 -7.25
C CYS A 400 56.12 3.30 -8.08
N PRO A 401 56.62 4.40 -8.69
CA PRO A 401 57.80 4.38 -9.53
C PRO A 401 59.07 4.10 -8.70
N SER A 402 60.10 3.58 -9.37
CA SER A 402 61.44 3.42 -8.81
C SER A 402 62.24 4.74 -8.73
N SER A 403 61.69 5.82 -9.29
CA SER A 403 62.20 7.19 -9.21
C SER A 403 61.59 7.91 -8.01
N ASN A 404 62.34 8.82 -7.38
CA ASN A 404 61.80 9.76 -6.40
C ASN A 404 61.28 11.07 -7.03
N ILE A 405 61.46 11.23 -8.33
CA ILE A 405 61.03 12.37 -9.16
C ILE A 405 59.89 11.91 -10.09
N LEU A 406 58.80 12.67 -10.14
CA LEU A 406 57.81 12.64 -11.21
C LEU A 406 57.96 13.84 -12.14
N TYR A 407 57.67 13.65 -13.43
CA TYR A 407 57.71 14.71 -14.45
C TYR A 407 56.29 15.12 -14.88
N VAL A 408 56.09 16.42 -15.14
CA VAL A 408 54.82 17.01 -15.61
C VAL A 408 55.08 17.96 -16.78
N ASN A 409 54.36 17.77 -17.88
CA ASN A 409 54.46 18.56 -19.11
C ASN A 409 53.12 18.46 -19.88
N ASP A 410 52.42 19.58 -20.08
CA ASP A 410 51.11 19.62 -20.74
C ASP A 410 51.15 19.22 -22.23
N ASP A 411 52.31 19.28 -22.88
CA ASP A 411 52.55 18.82 -24.27
C ASP A 411 53.22 17.41 -24.35
N ALA A 412 53.19 16.60 -23.28
CA ALA A 412 53.83 15.28 -23.25
C ALA A 412 53.17 14.24 -24.21
N PRO A 413 53.93 13.55 -25.09
CA PRO A 413 53.37 12.62 -26.09
C PRO A 413 53.43 11.13 -25.70
N GLY A 414 54.02 10.78 -24.56
CA GLY A 414 54.31 9.40 -24.14
C GLY A 414 53.20 8.76 -23.28
N ALA A 415 53.60 7.92 -22.32
CA ALA A 415 52.67 7.07 -21.56
C ALA A 415 51.79 7.79 -20.52
N ASN A 416 52.03 9.08 -20.23
CA ASN A 416 51.34 9.84 -19.18
C ASN A 416 51.43 9.17 -17.78
N ASP A 417 52.62 8.66 -17.44
CA ASP A 417 52.92 7.96 -16.18
C ASP A 417 53.89 8.72 -15.26
N GLY A 418 54.42 9.87 -15.72
CA GLY A 418 55.34 10.72 -14.96
C GLY A 418 56.75 10.17 -14.81
N SER A 419 57.12 9.06 -15.46
CA SER A 419 58.41 8.38 -15.29
C SER A 419 59.58 9.04 -16.03
N SER A 420 59.30 9.80 -17.10
CA SER A 420 60.28 10.50 -17.93
C SER A 420 59.71 11.83 -18.45
N TRP A 421 60.53 12.70 -19.05
CA TRP A 421 60.01 13.90 -19.76
C TRP A 421 59.19 13.58 -21.01
N THR A 422 59.37 12.39 -21.61
CA THR A 422 58.56 11.93 -22.76
C THR A 422 57.20 11.41 -22.27
N ASP A 423 57.22 10.72 -21.14
CA ASP A 423 56.07 10.02 -20.54
C ASP A 423 55.45 10.81 -19.38
N ALA A 424 55.79 12.09 -19.28
CA ALA A 424 55.38 13.00 -18.22
C ALA A 424 53.86 13.10 -18.11
N PHE A 425 53.35 13.37 -16.90
CA PHE A 425 51.93 13.65 -16.73
C PHE A 425 51.55 14.96 -17.44
N THR A 426 50.48 14.94 -18.24
CA THR A 426 49.91 16.16 -18.82
C THR A 426 49.20 17.03 -17.79
N GLY A 427 48.82 16.45 -16.64
CA GLY A 427 48.22 17.17 -15.51
C GLY A 427 49.06 17.09 -14.23
N LEU A 428 49.35 18.24 -13.62
CA LEU A 428 49.98 18.30 -12.29
C LEU A 428 49.12 17.63 -11.20
N GLN A 429 47.79 17.62 -11.38
CA GLN A 429 46.88 17.00 -10.41
C GLN A 429 47.04 15.46 -10.37
N ASP A 430 47.40 14.84 -11.49
CA ASP A 430 47.59 13.39 -11.59
C ASP A 430 48.91 12.98 -10.92
N ALA A 431 49.98 13.74 -11.18
CA ALA A 431 51.26 13.61 -10.48
C ALA A 431 51.12 13.79 -8.96
N LEU A 432 50.29 14.76 -8.52
CA LEU A 432 49.98 14.96 -7.10
C LEU A 432 49.14 13.82 -6.51
N ALA A 433 48.25 13.18 -7.29
CA ALA A 433 47.50 12.01 -6.84
C ALA A 433 48.44 10.82 -6.60
N LEU A 434 49.30 10.50 -7.57
CA LEU A 434 50.29 9.42 -7.46
C LEU A 434 51.30 9.67 -6.32
N ALA A 435 51.86 10.88 -6.22
CA ALA A 435 52.75 11.25 -5.12
C ALA A 435 52.09 11.10 -3.74
N GLY A 436 50.78 11.39 -3.63
CA GLY A 436 50.00 11.19 -2.41
C GLY A 436 49.80 9.72 -2.02
N ARG A 437 49.97 8.78 -2.95
CA ARG A 437 49.87 7.32 -2.74
C ARG A 437 51.25 6.64 -2.65
N CYS A 438 52.33 7.32 -3.06
CA CYS A 438 53.66 6.75 -3.20
C CYS A 438 54.74 7.51 -2.41
N PRO A 439 55.02 7.13 -1.15
CA PRO A 439 56.02 7.78 -0.29
C PRO A 439 57.49 7.72 -0.77
N SER A 440 57.76 7.05 -1.90
CA SER A 440 59.05 7.13 -2.60
C SER A 440 59.22 8.43 -3.40
N VAL A 441 58.12 9.05 -3.82
CA VAL A 441 58.12 10.32 -4.56
C VAL A 441 58.33 11.48 -3.60
N THR A 442 59.40 12.24 -3.80
CA THR A 442 59.75 13.43 -3.00
C THR A 442 59.79 14.70 -3.85
N GLU A 443 59.82 14.58 -5.18
CA GLU A 443 59.94 15.70 -6.11
C GLU A 443 58.96 15.57 -7.28
N ILE A 444 58.36 16.69 -7.69
CA ILE A 444 57.59 16.82 -8.93
C ILE A 444 58.21 17.96 -9.75
N TRP A 445 58.67 17.67 -10.96
CA TRP A 445 59.31 18.62 -11.86
C TRP A 445 58.34 19.00 -12.98
N VAL A 446 58.01 20.29 -13.09
CA VAL A 446 56.95 20.81 -13.95
C VAL A 446 57.52 21.74 -15.03
N ALA A 447 57.23 21.40 -16.29
CA ALA A 447 57.67 22.17 -17.45
C ALA A 447 56.99 23.56 -17.53
N ALA A 448 57.52 24.44 -18.38
CA ALA A 448 56.81 25.64 -18.82
C ALA A 448 55.48 25.23 -19.46
N GLY A 449 54.37 25.85 -19.02
CA GLY A 449 53.02 25.37 -19.33
C GLY A 449 51.95 26.10 -18.51
N THR A 450 50.67 25.83 -18.76
CA THR A 450 49.54 26.43 -18.01
C THR A 450 48.59 25.37 -17.48
N TYR A 451 48.90 24.90 -16.28
CA TYR A 451 48.19 23.81 -15.62
C TYR A 451 46.96 24.33 -14.86
N LYS A 452 45.86 23.60 -15.01
CA LYS A 452 44.57 23.89 -14.35
C LYS A 452 44.18 22.72 -13.42
N PRO A 453 43.55 22.96 -12.25
CA PRO A 453 43.18 21.88 -11.33
C PRO A 453 42.16 20.86 -11.87
N THR A 454 41.41 21.22 -12.91
CA THR A 454 40.51 20.33 -13.63
C THR A 454 40.32 20.83 -15.07
N SER A 455 39.96 19.92 -15.98
CA SER A 455 39.46 20.23 -17.33
C SER A 455 37.95 20.55 -17.33
N GLY A 456 37.23 20.28 -16.24
CA GLY A 456 35.81 20.56 -16.07
C GLY A 456 35.50 21.97 -15.54
N THR A 457 34.35 22.10 -14.89
CA THR A 457 33.83 23.36 -14.33
C THR A 457 33.61 23.32 -12.82
N ASP A 458 34.24 22.37 -12.10
CA ASP A 458 34.14 22.32 -10.64
C ASP A 458 35.03 23.37 -9.98
N ARG A 459 34.39 24.40 -9.42
CA ARG A 459 35.06 25.51 -8.74
C ARG A 459 35.79 25.11 -7.46
N ASN A 460 35.52 23.91 -6.93
CA ASN A 460 36.16 23.37 -5.73
C ASN A 460 37.50 22.67 -6.04
N ALA A 461 37.76 22.32 -7.30
CA ALA A 461 39.02 21.72 -7.73
C ALA A 461 40.20 22.67 -7.46
N ALA A 462 41.27 22.16 -6.87
CA ALA A 462 42.49 22.88 -6.55
C ALA A 462 43.66 21.89 -6.47
N PHE A 463 44.88 22.31 -6.83
CA PHE A 463 46.07 21.48 -6.70
C PHE A 463 46.35 21.18 -5.21
N VAL A 464 46.15 19.94 -4.80
CA VAL A 464 46.35 19.53 -3.39
C VAL A 464 47.82 19.14 -3.15
N MET A 465 48.58 20.02 -2.49
CA MET A 465 49.95 19.75 -2.06
C MET A 465 50.00 18.55 -1.10
N LYS A 466 51.10 17.79 -1.16
CA LYS A 466 51.34 16.58 -0.35
C LYS A 466 52.49 16.81 0.63
N ASP A 467 52.39 16.21 1.82
CA ASP A 467 53.45 16.32 2.82
C ASP A 467 54.75 15.66 2.34
N GLY A 468 55.88 16.34 2.55
CA GLY A 468 57.19 15.85 2.14
C GLY A 468 57.52 15.95 0.64
N VAL A 469 56.61 16.49 -0.19
CA VAL A 469 56.80 16.60 -1.64
C VAL A 469 57.19 18.02 -2.04
N ALA A 470 58.30 18.15 -2.76
CA ALA A 470 58.76 19.40 -3.36
C ALA A 470 58.28 19.53 -4.81
N ILE A 471 57.55 20.61 -5.12
CA ILE A 471 57.02 20.91 -6.44
C ILE A 471 57.86 22.04 -7.05
N TYR A 472 58.52 21.74 -8.18
CA TYR A 472 59.44 22.64 -8.87
C TYR A 472 58.90 22.99 -10.26
N GLY A 473 58.47 24.22 -10.47
CA GLY A 473 58.16 24.78 -11.80
C GLY A 473 59.41 25.40 -12.42
N GLY A 474 59.53 25.40 -13.75
CA GLY A 474 60.65 26.08 -14.42
C GLY A 474 61.50 25.24 -15.37
N PHE A 475 60.99 24.12 -15.87
CA PHE A 475 61.75 23.23 -16.74
C PHE A 475 61.41 23.40 -18.22
N ASN A 476 62.38 23.12 -19.10
CA ASN A 476 62.23 23.06 -20.56
C ASN A 476 61.84 21.64 -21.05
N GLY A 477 61.61 20.69 -20.15
CA GLY A 477 61.24 19.31 -20.50
C GLY A 477 62.42 18.45 -20.98
N THR A 478 63.65 18.80 -20.57
CA THR A 478 64.90 18.19 -21.07
C THR A 478 65.95 17.92 -19.99
N GLU A 479 65.71 18.43 -18.78
CA GLU A 479 66.67 18.49 -17.69
C GLU A 479 66.82 17.16 -16.95
N THR A 480 68.02 16.93 -16.44
CA THR A 480 68.42 15.72 -15.69
C THR A 480 68.87 16.02 -14.26
N GLN A 481 68.95 17.30 -13.90
CA GLN A 481 69.34 17.79 -12.57
C GLN A 481 68.56 19.08 -12.27
N LEU A 482 68.09 19.25 -11.04
CA LEU A 482 67.38 20.46 -10.58
C LEU A 482 68.19 21.76 -10.78
N SER A 483 69.52 21.66 -10.83
CA SER A 483 70.46 22.75 -11.13
C SER A 483 70.43 23.26 -12.58
N GLN A 484 69.74 22.55 -13.49
CA GLN A 484 69.57 22.95 -14.90
C GLN A 484 68.29 23.78 -15.12
N ARG A 485 67.41 23.87 -14.11
CA ARG A 485 66.10 24.53 -14.16
C ARG A 485 66.21 26.06 -14.24
N ASP A 486 65.79 26.66 -15.36
CA ASP A 486 65.63 28.11 -15.49
C ASP A 486 64.16 28.51 -15.32
N TRP A 487 63.76 28.72 -14.06
CA TRP A 487 62.40 29.11 -13.68
C TRP A 487 62.03 30.56 -14.05
N VAL A 488 62.96 31.35 -14.59
CA VAL A 488 62.70 32.71 -15.08
C VAL A 488 62.39 32.67 -16.58
N ALA A 489 63.08 31.83 -17.35
CA ALA A 489 62.82 31.62 -18.77
C ALA A 489 61.61 30.69 -19.02
N ASN A 490 61.53 29.59 -18.27
CA ASN A 490 60.58 28.49 -18.51
C ASN A 490 59.32 28.64 -17.64
N VAL A 491 58.56 29.72 -17.80
CA VAL A 491 57.46 30.07 -16.87
C VAL A 491 56.39 28.97 -16.76
N ALA A 492 56.27 28.38 -15.56
CA ALA A 492 55.19 27.46 -15.22
C ALA A 492 54.04 28.21 -14.52
N ILE A 493 52.82 28.07 -15.03
CA ILE A 493 51.63 28.77 -14.53
C ILE A 493 50.64 27.77 -13.95
N LEU A 494 50.18 28.02 -12.74
CA LEU A 494 49.07 27.34 -12.08
C LEU A 494 47.88 28.31 -12.11
N SER A 495 46.82 27.97 -12.85
CA SER A 495 45.70 28.88 -13.12
C SER A 495 44.36 28.36 -12.61
N GLY A 496 43.61 29.21 -11.91
CA GLY A 496 42.24 28.95 -11.50
C GLY A 496 41.20 29.08 -12.63
N ASP A 497 41.59 29.58 -13.80
CA ASP A 497 40.74 29.82 -15.00
C ASP A 497 40.33 28.51 -15.68
N ILE A 498 39.43 27.75 -15.05
CA ILE A 498 38.81 26.52 -15.56
C ILE A 498 37.58 26.83 -16.42
N GLY A 499 36.96 25.83 -17.06
CA GLY A 499 35.74 26.07 -17.84
C GLY A 499 35.96 26.97 -19.07
N ILE A 500 35.34 28.15 -19.09
CA ILE A 500 35.38 29.08 -20.23
C ILE A 500 36.55 30.06 -20.08
N PRO A 501 37.57 30.05 -20.97
CA PRO A 501 38.77 30.89 -20.80
C PRO A 501 38.47 32.39 -20.58
N GLY A 502 38.95 32.91 -19.46
CA GLY A 502 38.77 34.30 -19.02
C GLY A 502 37.43 34.60 -18.33
N ASN A 503 36.66 33.59 -17.93
CA ASN A 503 35.36 33.76 -17.30
C ASN A 503 35.42 33.65 -15.77
N ASN A 504 35.81 34.73 -15.06
CA ASN A 504 35.95 34.72 -13.60
C ASN A 504 34.77 34.11 -12.79
N ALA A 505 33.57 33.93 -13.36
CA ALA A 505 32.45 33.25 -12.73
C ALA A 505 32.60 31.72 -12.57
N ASP A 506 33.36 31.02 -13.43
CA ASP A 506 33.63 29.58 -13.31
C ASP A 506 35.04 29.26 -12.76
N ASN A 507 35.97 30.22 -12.73
CA ASN A 507 37.30 30.05 -12.10
C ASN A 507 37.24 29.43 -10.68
N THR A 508 38.25 28.66 -10.28
CA THR A 508 38.29 27.97 -8.97
C THR A 508 38.30 28.92 -7.77
N PHE A 509 37.81 28.46 -6.62
CA PHE A 509 37.86 29.21 -5.35
C PHE A 509 39.28 29.25 -4.75
N SER A 510 40.15 28.33 -5.15
CA SER A 510 41.57 28.27 -4.77
C SER A 510 42.36 27.64 -5.92
N VAL A 511 43.55 28.15 -6.26
CA VAL A 511 44.41 27.42 -7.22
C VAL A 511 45.09 26.23 -6.53
N ILE A 512 45.58 26.43 -5.30
CA ILE A 512 46.35 25.45 -4.52
C ILE A 512 45.72 25.27 -3.13
N ARG A 513 45.74 24.05 -2.60
CA ARG A 513 45.27 23.72 -1.25
C ARG A 513 46.26 22.83 -0.50
N SER A 514 46.42 23.11 0.79
CA SER A 514 47.34 22.41 1.70
C SER A 514 46.63 22.08 3.01
N PHE A 515 46.73 20.83 3.47
CA PHE A 515 46.11 20.35 4.70
C PHE A 515 47.14 19.61 5.56
N GLY A 516 47.52 20.20 6.71
CA GLY A 516 48.44 19.58 7.68
C GLY A 516 49.89 19.36 7.24
N ILE A 517 50.35 19.93 6.11
CA ILE A 517 51.67 19.60 5.54
C ILE A 517 52.84 20.33 6.23
N GLY A 518 54.00 19.68 6.32
CA GLY A 518 55.23 20.21 6.91
C GLY A 518 56.09 21.04 5.96
N ASN A 519 57.20 21.58 6.50
CA ASN A 519 58.16 22.42 5.78
C ASN A 519 59.12 21.67 4.84
N SER A 520 59.05 20.34 4.83
CA SER A 520 59.60 19.48 3.77
C SER A 520 58.82 19.61 2.46
N SER A 521 57.59 20.11 2.51
CA SER A 521 56.76 20.40 1.34
C SER A 521 57.12 21.76 0.76
N ILE A 522 57.46 21.80 -0.54
CA ILE A 522 58.00 23.00 -1.19
C ILE A 522 57.14 23.37 -2.40
N LEU A 523 56.88 24.66 -2.61
CA LEU A 523 56.40 25.22 -3.87
C LEU A 523 57.42 26.23 -4.38
N ASP A 524 58.01 25.98 -5.55
CA ASP A 524 59.16 26.75 -6.05
C ASP A 524 59.07 27.01 -7.56
N GLY A 525 59.05 28.28 -7.97
CA GLY A 525 59.15 28.69 -9.38
C GLY A 525 57.84 28.70 -10.17
N PHE A 526 56.72 29.11 -9.55
CA PHE A 526 55.40 29.14 -10.19
C PHE A 526 54.76 30.54 -10.20
N THR A 527 54.00 30.83 -11.26
CA THR A 527 52.97 31.89 -11.24
C THR A 527 51.63 31.27 -10.84
N VAL A 528 51.00 31.76 -9.78
CA VAL A 528 49.73 31.26 -9.22
C VAL A 528 48.66 32.34 -9.34
N THR A 529 47.67 32.10 -10.20
CA THR A 529 46.83 33.18 -10.73
C THR A 529 45.38 32.79 -11.05
N GLN A 530 44.52 33.80 -11.19
CA GLN A 530 43.14 33.69 -11.64
C GLN A 530 42.19 32.83 -10.76
N ALA A 531 42.47 32.60 -9.47
CA ALA A 531 41.40 32.18 -8.56
C ALA A 531 40.34 33.29 -8.37
N ASN A 532 39.08 32.92 -8.14
CA ASN A 532 38.02 33.87 -7.80
C ASN A 532 37.17 33.42 -6.59
N ALA A 533 37.58 33.83 -5.39
CA ALA A 533 36.92 33.46 -4.14
C ALA A 533 35.58 34.18 -3.94
N THR A 534 34.48 33.49 -4.24
CA THR A 534 33.10 33.98 -4.04
C THR A 534 32.38 33.08 -3.03
N PRO A 535 31.61 33.61 -2.06
CA PRO A 535 31.00 32.82 -1.00
C PRO A 535 29.85 31.95 -1.53
N ALA A 536 30.18 30.71 -1.92
CA ALA A 536 29.24 29.62 -2.04
C ALA A 536 29.20 28.83 -0.72
N SER A 537 27.99 28.63 -0.19
CA SER A 537 27.62 27.71 0.90
C SER A 537 28.74 27.08 1.75
N GLY A 538 29.28 27.82 2.72
CA GLY A 538 29.77 27.27 3.99
C GLY A 538 31.06 26.45 3.98
N ASP A 539 32.17 27.06 3.55
CA ASP A 539 33.41 27.18 4.37
C ASP A 539 34.63 27.62 3.54
N LEU A 540 34.56 27.55 2.21
CA LEU A 540 35.74 27.64 1.35
C LEU A 540 36.23 29.10 1.12
N LEU A 541 37.02 29.58 2.07
CA LEU A 541 37.95 30.70 1.87
C LEU A 541 39.09 30.26 0.92
N GLY A 542 39.74 31.20 0.23
CA GLY A 542 40.88 30.87 -0.63
C GLY A 542 41.29 31.98 -1.60
N GLY A 543 42.20 31.66 -2.50
CA GLY A 543 42.73 32.56 -3.53
C GLY A 543 43.85 31.85 -4.30
N GLY A 544 45.07 32.39 -4.30
CA GLY A 544 46.22 31.64 -4.85
C GLY A 544 46.44 30.32 -4.10
N ILE A 545 46.69 30.39 -2.78
CA ILE A 545 46.83 29.23 -1.89
C ILE A 545 45.90 29.34 -0.68
N TYR A 546 45.26 28.23 -0.31
CA TYR A 546 44.65 28.03 1.00
C TYR A 546 45.46 26.99 1.80
N ASN A 547 46.09 27.42 2.90
CA ASN A 547 46.87 26.60 3.81
C ASN A 547 46.13 26.41 5.13
N GLU A 548 45.73 25.18 5.46
CA GLU A 548 45.12 24.81 6.74
C GLU A 548 46.08 23.88 7.51
N GLY A 549 46.44 24.22 8.76
CA GLY A 549 47.39 23.42 9.54
C GLY A 549 48.79 23.28 8.92
N SER A 550 49.08 24.06 7.87
CA SER A 550 50.15 23.78 6.93
C SER A 550 51.31 24.77 7.06
N SER A 551 52.54 24.26 6.99
CA SER A 551 53.78 25.03 7.12
C SER A 551 54.76 24.87 5.93
N PRO A 552 54.31 24.89 4.65
CA PRO A 552 55.19 24.71 3.50
C PRO A 552 56.22 25.83 3.34
N VAL A 553 57.27 25.54 2.57
CA VAL A 553 58.21 26.55 2.04
C VAL A 553 57.75 26.98 0.65
N ILE A 554 57.31 28.23 0.53
CA ILE A 554 56.86 28.85 -0.72
C ILE A 554 57.94 29.82 -1.18
N ARG A 555 58.57 29.59 -2.33
CA ARG A 555 59.66 30.46 -2.79
C ARG A 555 59.68 30.71 -4.29
N ASN A 556 60.29 31.80 -4.74
CA ASN A 556 60.42 32.13 -6.16
C ASN A 556 59.06 32.16 -6.91
N CYS A 557 57.96 32.46 -6.22
CA CYS A 557 56.60 32.36 -6.75
C CYS A 557 55.95 33.74 -6.96
N ILE A 558 55.10 33.85 -7.98
CA ILE A 558 54.35 35.06 -8.32
C ILE A 558 52.86 34.81 -8.08
N PHE A 559 52.28 35.47 -7.08
CA PHE A 559 50.85 35.43 -6.78
C PHE A 559 50.18 36.64 -7.43
N SER A 560 49.54 36.44 -8.59
CA SER A 560 49.04 37.54 -9.42
C SER A 560 47.55 37.45 -9.73
N ASN A 561 46.85 38.58 -9.69
CA ASN A 561 45.47 38.74 -10.18
C ASN A 561 44.45 37.74 -9.60
N ASN A 562 44.65 37.23 -8.38
CA ASN A 562 43.64 36.43 -7.69
C ASN A 562 42.58 37.38 -7.14
N THR A 563 41.29 37.09 -7.37
CA THR A 563 40.15 37.96 -7.02
C THR A 563 39.20 37.32 -6.00
N GLY A 564 38.31 38.12 -5.42
CA GLY A 564 37.20 37.58 -4.65
C GLY A 564 36.26 38.62 -4.07
N SER A 565 35.06 38.18 -3.65
CA SER A 565 34.02 39.06 -3.10
C SER A 565 33.89 39.01 -1.57
N TYR A 566 34.66 38.16 -0.88
CA TYR A 566 34.68 38.10 0.59
C TYR A 566 36.09 38.02 1.17
N VAL A 567 36.66 36.81 1.28
CA VAL A 567 38.04 36.55 1.69
C VAL A 567 38.80 36.08 0.46
N ASN A 568 39.91 36.74 0.13
CA ASN A 568 40.80 36.38 -0.98
C ASN A 568 42.25 36.71 -0.62
N ALA A 569 43.20 35.80 -0.86
CA ALA A 569 44.61 36.15 -0.76
C ALA A 569 45.47 35.41 -1.78
N GLY A 570 46.61 35.99 -2.15
CA GLY A 570 47.66 35.24 -2.85
C GLY A 570 48.08 34.01 -2.05
N VAL A 571 48.26 34.17 -0.73
CA VAL A 571 48.37 33.07 0.24
C VAL A 571 47.50 33.36 1.46
N LEU A 572 46.56 32.46 1.78
CA LEU A 572 45.75 32.47 3.00
C LEU A 572 46.19 31.34 3.93
N ASN A 573 46.52 31.68 5.18
CA ASN A 573 46.99 30.75 6.21
C ASN A 573 45.96 30.64 7.36
N VAL A 574 45.63 29.42 7.76
CA VAL A 574 44.61 29.09 8.76
C VAL A 574 45.08 27.99 9.73
N ALA A 575 44.65 28.06 10.99
CA ALA A 575 44.70 26.99 11.99
C ALA A 575 46.08 26.35 12.27
N SER A 576 46.97 27.06 12.96
CA SER A 576 48.27 26.61 13.51
C SER A 576 49.40 26.26 12.54
N GLY A 577 49.24 26.59 11.25
CA GLY A 577 50.34 26.60 10.29
C GLY A 577 51.40 27.69 10.56
N THR A 578 52.63 27.44 10.11
CA THR A 578 53.78 28.37 10.18
C THR A 578 54.58 28.43 8.85
N PRO A 579 53.94 28.74 7.69
CA PRO A 579 54.61 28.75 6.39
C PRO A 579 55.74 29.79 6.30
N THR A 580 56.69 29.48 5.44
CA THR A 580 57.86 30.32 5.15
C THR A 580 57.83 30.75 3.69
N ILE A 581 57.86 32.06 3.45
CA ILE A 581 57.63 32.68 2.13
C ILE A 581 58.87 33.52 1.77
N ILE A 582 59.59 33.12 0.71
CA ILE A 582 60.92 33.67 0.38
C ILE A 582 61.00 34.07 -1.10
N ASN A 583 61.44 35.30 -1.41
CA ASN A 583 61.66 35.74 -2.80
C ASN A 583 60.38 35.61 -3.67
N CYS A 584 59.23 35.98 -3.12
CA CYS A 584 57.93 35.90 -3.79
C CYS A 584 57.37 37.28 -4.13
N ILE A 585 56.59 37.37 -5.20
CA ILE A 585 55.97 38.62 -5.66
C ILE A 585 54.45 38.49 -5.58
N PHE A 586 53.77 39.45 -4.94
CA PHE A 586 52.33 39.51 -4.77
C PHE A 586 51.78 40.72 -5.51
N ILE A 587 51.04 40.50 -6.60
CA ILE A 587 50.62 41.54 -7.55
C ILE A 587 49.09 41.52 -7.71
N ASN A 588 48.43 42.67 -7.56
CA ASN A 588 47.01 42.85 -7.89
C ASN A 588 46.05 41.82 -7.25
N ASN A 589 46.36 41.27 -6.06
CA ASN A 589 45.42 40.41 -5.34
C ASN A 589 44.39 41.30 -4.64
N VAL A 590 43.16 41.30 -5.17
CA VAL A 590 42.14 42.33 -4.89
C VAL A 590 40.77 41.72 -4.59
N GLY A 591 39.89 42.50 -3.98
CA GLY A 591 38.54 42.05 -3.62
C GLY A 591 37.86 42.94 -2.59
N SER A 592 36.63 42.57 -2.21
CA SER A 592 35.68 43.51 -1.60
C SER A 592 35.86 43.80 -0.11
N ILE A 593 36.42 42.87 0.69
CA ILE A 593 36.49 43.00 2.15
C ILE A 593 37.84 42.57 2.71
N TYR A 594 38.10 41.26 2.79
CA TYR A 594 39.31 40.68 3.39
C TYR A 594 40.23 40.19 2.28
N SER A 595 40.77 41.14 1.51
CA SER A 595 41.57 40.84 0.32
C SER A 595 43.00 41.36 0.43
N SER A 596 43.99 40.51 0.10
CA SER A 596 45.39 40.82 0.34
C SER A 596 46.40 40.01 -0.50
N GLY A 597 47.69 40.36 -0.44
CA GLY A 597 48.77 39.47 -0.89
C GLY A 597 48.87 38.24 0.03
N ILE A 598 49.06 38.45 1.33
CA ILE A 598 49.05 37.39 2.36
C ILE A 598 48.01 37.71 3.43
N PHE A 599 47.19 36.72 3.79
CA PHE A 599 46.29 36.77 4.93
C PHE A 599 46.65 35.68 5.95
N ASN A 600 47.10 36.07 7.14
CA ASN A 600 47.24 35.17 8.29
C ASN A 600 45.97 35.26 9.15
N PHE A 601 45.18 34.19 9.15
CA PHE A 601 43.98 34.06 9.98
C PHE A 601 44.30 33.45 11.36
N THR A 602 43.28 33.14 12.15
CA THR A 602 43.40 32.76 13.57
C THR A 602 44.49 31.72 13.84
N ASN A 603 45.36 32.05 14.80
CA ASN A 603 46.46 31.23 15.31
C ASN A 603 47.39 30.71 14.19
N THR A 604 48.03 31.58 13.41
CA THR A 604 49.05 31.18 12.41
C THR A 604 50.31 32.04 12.48
N GLY A 605 51.47 31.39 12.48
CA GLY A 605 52.74 32.10 12.28
C GLY A 605 53.02 32.27 10.79
N CYS A 606 53.91 33.20 10.43
CA CYS A 606 54.41 33.30 9.06
C CYS A 606 55.75 34.03 9.02
N SER A 607 56.70 33.53 8.23
CA SER A 607 57.97 34.23 7.95
C SER A 607 57.98 34.68 6.49
N ILE A 608 58.24 35.97 6.25
CA ILE A 608 58.20 36.61 4.94
C ILE A 608 59.53 37.31 4.69
N THR A 609 60.25 36.91 3.64
CA THR A 609 61.63 37.37 3.38
C THR A 609 61.82 37.66 1.89
N ASN A 610 62.51 38.76 1.56
CA ASN A 610 62.80 39.19 0.18
C ASN A 610 61.54 39.32 -0.71
N CYS A 611 60.36 39.58 -0.13
CA CYS A 611 59.10 39.56 -0.87
C CYS A 611 58.68 40.97 -1.34
N THR A 612 58.08 41.05 -2.54
CA THR A 612 57.56 42.31 -3.10
C THR A 612 56.04 42.27 -3.19
N PHE A 613 55.37 43.33 -2.75
CA PHE A 613 53.91 43.45 -2.76
C PHE A 613 53.52 44.75 -3.47
N TYR A 614 52.71 44.65 -4.53
CA TYR A 614 52.24 45.79 -5.31
C TYR A 614 50.77 45.64 -5.77
N GLY A 615 50.00 46.73 -5.77
CA GLY A 615 48.62 46.76 -6.29
C GLY A 615 47.59 45.93 -5.51
N ASN A 616 47.95 45.33 -4.36
CA ASN A 616 47.04 44.48 -3.58
C ASN A 616 46.07 45.33 -2.73
N GLN A 617 44.90 44.76 -2.39
CA GLN A 617 43.92 45.41 -1.51
C GLN A 617 44.44 45.58 -0.05
N SER A 618 45.38 44.72 0.35
CA SER A 618 46.36 44.93 1.43
C SER A 618 47.62 44.12 1.05
N ALA A 619 48.84 44.57 1.34
CA ALA A 619 50.00 43.68 1.13
C ALA A 619 49.93 42.48 2.10
N ILE A 620 49.78 42.77 3.39
CA ILE A 620 49.62 41.77 4.45
C ILE A 620 48.39 42.13 5.31
N LEU A 621 47.51 41.16 5.53
CA LEU A 621 46.40 41.18 6.47
C LEU A 621 46.71 40.19 7.60
N ASN A 622 46.72 40.65 8.87
CA ASN A 622 47.01 39.80 10.02
C ASN A 622 45.88 39.86 11.05
N GLN A 623 45.23 38.71 11.24
CA GLN A 623 44.26 38.43 12.32
C GLN A 623 44.76 37.30 13.24
N SER A 624 45.99 36.84 13.05
CA SER A 624 46.68 35.90 13.93
C SER A 624 47.18 36.58 15.22
N VAL A 625 47.36 35.80 16.28
CA VAL A 625 48.09 36.19 17.51
C VAL A 625 49.52 35.64 17.56
N ASP A 626 49.90 34.76 16.64
CA ASP A 626 51.23 34.14 16.58
C ASP A 626 52.24 34.98 15.78
N LEU A 627 53.49 34.53 15.75
CA LEU A 627 54.64 35.29 15.25
C LEU A 627 54.58 35.54 13.73
N LEU A 628 54.47 36.82 13.35
CA LEU A 628 54.63 37.30 11.99
C LEU A 628 55.98 38.03 11.87
N LEU A 629 56.88 37.47 11.06
CA LEU A 629 58.18 38.06 10.71
C LEU A 629 58.14 38.58 9.27
N VAL A 630 58.60 39.83 9.07
CA VAL A 630 58.78 40.43 7.75
C VAL A 630 60.20 41.03 7.65
N SER A 631 61.03 40.50 6.76
CA SER A 631 62.40 40.95 6.52
C SER A 631 62.66 41.25 5.04
N ASN A 632 63.57 42.18 4.76
CA ASN A 632 64.11 42.48 3.42
C ASN A 632 63.03 42.70 2.33
N SER A 633 61.83 43.13 2.68
CA SER A 633 60.64 43.09 1.80
C SER A 633 60.19 44.49 1.38
N ILE A 634 59.50 44.60 0.23
CA ILE A 634 59.02 45.87 -0.33
C ILE A 634 57.48 45.84 -0.40
N LEU A 635 56.83 46.68 0.40
CA LEU A 635 55.38 46.86 0.44
C LEU A 635 55.04 48.28 -0.05
N TRP A 636 54.73 48.40 -1.34
CA TRP A 636 54.55 49.69 -2.02
C TRP A 636 53.41 49.63 -3.04
N GLY A 637 52.61 50.69 -3.17
CA GLY A 637 51.52 50.75 -4.17
C GLY A 637 50.29 49.89 -3.85
N ASN A 638 50.19 49.33 -2.64
CA ASN A 638 49.02 48.61 -2.15
C ASN A 638 48.04 49.56 -1.45
N ASN A 639 46.74 49.24 -1.44
CA ASN A 639 45.72 50.07 -0.76
C ASN A 639 45.95 50.17 0.76
N ASN A 640 46.53 49.13 1.37
CA ASN A 640 47.09 49.13 2.72
C ASN A 640 48.39 48.33 2.68
N GLN A 641 49.39 48.68 3.49
CA GLN A 641 50.61 47.85 3.56
C GLN A 641 50.42 46.69 4.55
N ILE A 642 50.49 46.95 5.86
CA ILE A 642 50.24 45.94 6.90
C ILE A 642 48.98 46.33 7.68
N ASN A 643 47.92 45.53 7.55
CA ASN A 643 46.69 45.67 8.32
C ASN A 643 46.67 44.60 9.44
N ASN A 644 47.17 44.97 10.62
CA ASN A 644 47.19 44.09 11.79
C ASN A 644 46.03 44.43 12.74
N ILE A 645 45.11 43.48 12.92
CA ILE A 645 43.83 43.68 13.60
C ILE A 645 43.85 43.15 15.05
N THR A 646 44.80 42.27 15.37
CA THR A 646 45.05 41.74 16.73
C THR A 646 45.97 42.66 17.55
N THR A 647 45.80 42.68 18.87
CA THR A 647 46.64 43.48 19.76
C THR A 647 48.10 43.02 19.74
N PRO A 648 49.09 43.94 19.68
CA PRO A 648 50.45 43.60 19.29
C PRO A 648 51.24 42.88 20.39
N ALA A 649 51.55 41.60 20.15
CA ALA A 649 52.53 40.83 20.91
C ALA A 649 53.63 40.20 20.03
N THR A 650 53.41 40.14 18.71
CA THR A 650 54.00 39.10 17.85
C THR A 650 54.27 39.53 16.39
N LEU A 651 54.25 40.83 16.09
CA LEU A 651 54.66 41.35 14.77
C LEU A 651 56.06 41.97 14.85
N SER A 652 56.99 41.46 14.04
CA SER A 652 58.33 42.04 13.83
C SER A 652 58.55 42.34 12.34
N VAL A 653 59.04 43.54 12.05
CA VAL A 653 59.30 44.02 10.68
C VAL A 653 60.66 44.70 10.66
N SER A 654 61.56 44.29 9.77
CA SER A 654 62.91 44.84 9.69
C SER A 654 63.45 44.94 8.27
N ASN A 655 64.37 45.89 8.05
CA ASN A 655 65.14 46.08 6.81
C ASN A 655 64.26 46.11 5.54
N SER A 656 63.03 46.64 5.68
CA SER A 656 61.97 46.56 4.66
C SER A 656 61.51 47.96 4.22
N ILE A 657 61.15 48.11 2.94
CA ILE A 657 60.60 49.36 2.40
C ILE A 657 59.08 49.32 2.48
N ILE A 658 58.47 50.23 3.24
CA ILE A 658 57.02 50.22 3.49
C ILE A 658 56.42 51.61 3.30
N GLN A 659 55.49 51.72 2.34
CA GLN A 659 54.80 52.97 2.03
C GLN A 659 53.99 53.48 3.22
N GLY A 660 54.26 54.72 3.64
CA GLY A 660 53.64 55.33 4.82
C GLY A 660 54.43 55.16 6.12
N SER A 661 55.53 54.40 6.09
CA SER A 661 56.39 54.04 7.24
C SER A 661 55.79 53.01 8.20
N PHE A 662 56.67 52.15 8.75
CA PHE A 662 56.29 51.14 9.73
C PHE A 662 57.39 50.98 10.79
N PRO A 663 57.06 50.86 12.10
CA PRO A 663 58.06 50.69 13.15
C PRO A 663 58.94 49.46 12.95
N GLY A 664 60.26 49.60 13.15
CA GLY A 664 61.21 48.50 13.11
C GLY A 664 62.63 48.94 12.73
N THR A 665 63.61 48.06 12.94
CA THR A 665 65.02 48.32 12.62
C THR A 665 65.24 48.27 11.12
N GLY A 666 65.95 49.25 10.55
CA GLY A 666 66.28 49.29 9.12
C GLY A 666 65.13 49.61 8.17
N ASN A 667 63.89 49.77 8.64
CA ASN A 667 62.75 50.05 7.77
C ASN A 667 62.82 51.44 7.12
N LEU A 668 62.44 51.52 5.84
CA LEU A 668 62.46 52.75 5.05
C LEU A 668 61.06 53.12 4.54
N ASN A 669 60.77 54.42 4.49
CA ASN A 669 59.62 54.99 3.78
C ASN A 669 60.14 55.89 2.65
N LYS A 670 60.55 55.26 1.55
CA LYS A 670 61.02 55.90 0.31
C LYS A 670 60.53 55.09 -0.86
N ASP A 671 60.33 55.74 -2.01
CA ASP A 671 59.97 55.07 -3.24
C ASP A 671 61.05 54.04 -3.64
N PRO A 672 60.72 52.75 -3.84
CA PRO A 672 61.69 51.73 -4.23
C PRO A 672 62.24 51.91 -5.66
N LEU A 673 61.68 52.82 -6.47
CA LEU A 673 62.10 53.08 -7.85
C LEU A 673 62.15 51.79 -8.69
N PHE A 674 61.02 51.09 -8.79
CA PHE A 674 60.84 49.98 -9.73
C PHE A 674 60.94 50.47 -11.19
N VAL A 675 61.32 49.58 -12.13
CA VAL A 675 61.45 49.92 -13.56
C VAL A 675 60.09 50.12 -14.22
N ASP A 676 59.18 49.14 -14.16
CA ASP A 676 57.80 49.26 -14.65
C ASP A 676 56.84 48.38 -13.83
N PRO A 677 56.47 48.79 -12.61
CA PRO A 677 55.63 48.00 -11.72
C PRO A 677 54.18 47.90 -12.19
N ALA A 678 53.77 48.70 -13.19
CA ALA A 678 52.44 48.61 -13.79
C ALA A 678 52.31 47.39 -14.72
N ASN A 679 53.40 46.99 -15.36
CA ASN A 679 53.50 45.78 -16.19
C ASN A 679 54.19 44.60 -15.46
N GLY A 680 54.44 44.73 -14.16
CA GLY A 680 55.02 43.67 -13.31
C GLY A 680 56.55 43.64 -13.26
N ASP A 681 57.25 44.63 -13.83
CA ASP A 681 58.71 44.74 -13.74
C ASP A 681 59.14 45.44 -12.45
N PHE A 682 59.43 44.62 -11.44
CA PHE A 682 59.92 45.03 -10.11
C PHE A 682 61.45 45.07 -10.00
N HIS A 683 62.20 45.05 -11.12
CA HIS A 683 63.63 45.36 -11.06
C HIS A 683 63.83 46.78 -10.52
N LEU A 684 64.92 46.98 -9.77
CA LEU A 684 65.25 48.26 -9.13
C LEU A 684 66.05 49.14 -10.09
N GLN A 685 65.67 50.42 -10.21
CA GLN A 685 66.48 51.42 -10.89
C GLN A 685 67.79 51.68 -10.11
N LEU A 686 68.86 52.09 -10.81
CA LEU A 686 70.22 52.24 -10.26
C LEU A 686 70.35 53.15 -9.02
N CYS A 687 69.39 54.06 -8.79
CA CYS A 687 69.36 54.95 -7.63
C CYS A 687 68.33 54.54 -6.55
N SER A 688 67.82 53.31 -6.61
CA SER A 688 66.83 52.78 -5.67
C SER A 688 67.35 52.77 -4.23
N PRO A 689 66.53 53.19 -3.25
CA PRO A 689 66.86 53.09 -1.83
C PRO A 689 66.73 51.66 -1.26
N ALA A 690 66.36 50.67 -2.07
CA ALA A 690 66.35 49.25 -1.69
C ALA A 690 67.69 48.54 -1.97
N ILE A 691 68.53 49.11 -2.85
CA ILE A 691 69.88 48.61 -3.11
C ILE A 691 70.72 48.75 -1.82
N ASP A 692 71.41 47.68 -1.44
CA ASP A 692 72.25 47.55 -0.24
C ASP A 692 71.54 47.91 1.09
N ALA A 693 70.21 47.79 1.15
CA ALA A 693 69.39 48.16 2.31
C ALA A 693 68.84 46.98 3.14
N GLY A 694 69.03 45.74 2.68
CA GLY A 694 68.63 44.52 3.39
C GLY A 694 69.65 44.06 4.46
N ASP A 695 69.33 42.94 5.10
CA ASP A 695 70.26 42.21 5.99
C ASP A 695 70.57 40.83 5.41
N ASP A 696 71.85 40.58 5.13
CA ASP A 696 72.36 39.32 4.58
C ASP A 696 72.03 38.11 5.48
N ASN A 697 71.90 38.33 6.80
CA ASN A 697 71.65 37.28 7.80
C ASN A 697 70.18 36.84 7.88
N ALA A 698 69.30 37.44 7.07
CA ALA A 698 67.87 37.11 7.05
C ALA A 698 67.48 36.02 6.03
N ASN A 699 68.47 35.46 5.30
CA ASN A 699 68.29 34.44 4.23
C ASN A 699 68.53 33.01 4.72
#